data_AF-H3B644-F1
#
_entry.id   AF-H3B644-F1
#
_cell.length_a   1.000
_cell.length_b   1.000
_cell.length_c   1.000
_cell.angle_alpha   90.00
_cell.angle_beta   90.00
_cell.angle_gamma   90.00
#
_symmetry.space_group_name_H-M   'P 1'
#
loop_
_entity.id
_entity.type
_entity.pdbx_description
1 polymer ?
#
loop_
_entity_poly.entity_id
_entity_poly.type
_entity_poly.pdbx_seq_one_letter_code
_entity_poly.pdbx_strand_id
1 'polypeptide(L)'
;WGGKTNLLAFILVCRSMDIRNNSSELKKLENCTIIEGHLQILLMFTTNFEDFRYISFPRLSVITEYLLLFRVYGLESLRDLFPNLSVIRGTHLFFHYALVIFEMPHLREIGLYSLTNVLRGAVRIEKNQELCHMSTIDWSLVMESVENNHIIQNKQVEECGDVCPGMLDEKERCVQTTINGHLDYRCWTSSYCQKSCRCVGRVCMDSGECCHQECVGGCRQPDNDQVCVACRHVFYNGRCLPACPKKTFRYEGWHCVTGRYCASLRKVSANHQEASKFVLHDRECLSECPHGFNKKENSTFCHRCEGLCPKKCKVGIKTIDSMQGVQELAGCTFVEGSLIVNIRTGTNLTAELEASLGLIETITGFLKIKHSFALVTLSFFKNLKLIRGDSMVDGNYTLYILDNQNLQKLWDWSHHNLSIPVGKMYFAFNPRLCLSEIYRMEQVTGTKGRQNTADINPRTNGDRASCRSSNSRSKVLRFTSNVTMSETILLTWERYRSSATRDLLSFIVYYKESPFQNATEQFGQDACGFNSWNMVDVDLPLNKDQEPSVLLASLQPWVQYAIFVRAIALTTAEEEGNHGAQSEVIYIRTKPAAPTVPLDVISMASSSSQLLVRWKPPTNPHGNITNYLVRWQQQAEDSDLSLSGYCHKEVKLPSIVNTAFNNEGDGPRDPSNKDKCCSCPKTQAQLAMEAEEVSFQKKFENFLHNSIFVPVLQGHCIPLLLDQVSLRRRRDVLGTGHPAGLFNNSSLPGSNGNHTSFNHSNSDSPIFQDRVLQERAVISNLNHFTVYRIDIHACNHAADEVGCSPATFVFARTMPEPKSDDIPGNISWEQVNKSAVFLKWAEPANPNGLILKYEIKYKQEHKDGTVECVPWKTYHKHGGVYLKRLEPGNYSATIRATSLAGNGSWTGWFEFYIIEPIDDRHGDFVVLLTSMPAVLFMVILFLGVVLFVYNKKR
;
A
#
# COMPACT_ATOMS: atom_id res chain seq x y z
N TRP A 1 55.73 12.84 -15.84
CA TRP A 1 55.15 13.72 -16.87
C TRP A 1 53.77 14.12 -16.40
N GLY A 2 53.64 15.32 -15.85
CA GLY A 2 52.36 15.89 -15.48
C GLY A 2 51.56 16.22 -16.74
N GLY A 3 50.29 15.83 -16.74
CA GLY A 3 49.36 16.13 -17.82
C GLY A 3 47.95 16.12 -17.27
N LYS A 4 47.37 17.32 -17.14
CA LYS A 4 45.98 17.58 -16.77
C LYS A 4 45.04 16.68 -17.59
N THR A 5 44.41 15.69 -16.95
CA THR A 5 43.23 15.02 -17.50
C THR A 5 42.00 15.81 -17.11
N ASN A 6 41.36 16.41 -18.12
CA ASN A 6 40.06 17.05 -18.03
C ASN A 6 39.05 16.09 -17.39
N LEU A 7 38.44 16.50 -16.28
CA LEU A 7 37.25 15.88 -15.69
C LEU A 7 36.06 16.05 -16.64
N LEU A 8 35.93 15.15 -17.62
CA LEU A 8 34.63 14.80 -18.17
C LEU A 8 33.98 13.83 -17.19
N ALA A 9 32.93 14.27 -16.52
CA ALA A 9 32.13 13.42 -15.63
C ALA A 9 31.67 12.18 -16.41
N PHE A 10 32.20 11.01 -16.08
CA PHE A 10 31.70 9.74 -16.60
C PHE A 10 30.24 9.58 -16.16
N ILE A 11 29.31 9.51 -17.12
CA ILE A 11 27.93 9.09 -16.88
C ILE A 11 27.99 7.65 -16.38
N LEU A 12 27.71 7.44 -15.10
CA LEU A 12 27.70 6.12 -14.47
C LEU A 12 26.29 5.57 -14.49
N VAL A 13 26.12 4.43 -15.17
CA VAL A 13 24.86 3.70 -15.33
C VAL A 13 24.83 2.55 -14.32
N CYS A 14 23.79 2.54 -13.48
CA CYS A 14 23.52 1.52 -12.49
C CYS A 14 22.38 0.61 -12.96
N ARG A 15 22.36 -0.65 -12.53
CA ARG A 15 21.24 -1.58 -12.82
C ARG A 15 20.07 -1.37 -11.85
N SER A 16 18.97 -2.09 -12.06
CA SER A 16 17.83 -2.14 -11.12
C SER A 16 18.29 -2.35 -9.68
N MET A 17 17.70 -1.58 -8.77
CA MET A 17 18.02 -1.62 -7.35
C MET A 17 16.77 -1.82 -6.51
N ASP A 18 16.92 -2.69 -5.52
CA ASP A 18 15.92 -2.99 -4.51
C ASP A 18 16.57 -2.82 -3.13
N ILE A 19 16.13 -1.80 -2.40
CA ILE A 19 16.73 -1.30 -1.17
C ILE A 19 15.73 -1.47 -0.04
N ARG A 20 16.12 -2.23 1.00
CA ARG A 20 15.20 -2.65 2.08
C ARG A 20 15.81 -2.57 3.47
N ASN A 21 14.94 -2.56 4.48
CA ASN A 21 15.23 -2.70 5.91
C ASN A 21 16.05 -1.55 6.52
N ASN A 22 17.24 -1.26 6.00
CA ASN A 22 18.19 -0.32 6.58
C ASN A 22 18.52 0.83 5.61
N SER A 23 18.61 2.06 6.14
CA SER A 23 18.97 3.25 5.38
C SER A 23 20.40 3.20 4.84
N SER A 24 21.31 2.44 5.45
CA SER A 24 22.70 2.31 5.00
C SER A 24 22.84 1.74 3.58
N GLU A 25 21.88 0.92 3.14
CA GLU A 25 21.83 0.33 1.80
C GLU A 25 21.61 1.39 0.70
N LEU A 26 21.08 2.57 1.05
CA LEU A 26 20.92 3.69 0.12
C LEU A 26 22.26 4.17 -0.45
N LYS A 27 23.38 3.97 0.26
CA LYS A 27 24.73 4.36 -0.22
C LYS A 27 25.12 3.74 -1.55
N LYS A 28 24.46 2.65 -1.97
CA LYS A 28 24.61 2.07 -3.32
C LYS A 28 24.32 3.07 -4.44
N LEU A 29 23.60 4.15 -4.16
CA LEU A 29 23.20 5.18 -5.12
C LEU A 29 24.23 6.33 -5.29
N GLU A 30 25.28 6.42 -4.47
CA GLU A 30 26.22 7.57 -4.43
C GLU A 30 26.81 7.96 -5.79
N ASN A 31 27.10 6.96 -6.64
CA ASN A 31 27.75 7.16 -7.93
C ASN A 31 26.80 7.03 -9.13
N CYS A 32 25.51 6.76 -8.92
CA CYS A 32 24.56 6.50 -10.00
C CYS A 32 24.05 7.81 -10.60
N THR A 33 24.23 7.98 -11.92
CA THR A 33 23.63 9.09 -12.68
C THR A 33 22.34 8.65 -13.37
N ILE A 34 22.35 7.44 -13.92
CA ILE A 34 21.22 6.80 -14.60
C ILE A 34 21.01 5.43 -13.97
N ILE A 35 19.77 5.11 -13.60
CA ILE A 35 19.36 3.74 -13.24
C ILE A 35 18.70 3.12 -14.46
N GLU A 36 19.40 2.18 -15.09
CA GLU A 36 18.90 1.31 -16.15
C GLU A 36 18.18 0.13 -15.49
N GLY A 37 16.90 0.36 -15.18
CA GLY A 37 16.05 -0.53 -14.40
C GLY A 37 15.05 0.22 -13.55
N HIS A 38 14.48 -0.48 -12.57
CA HIS A 38 13.63 0.08 -11.52
C HIS A 38 14.42 0.45 -10.27
N LEU A 39 13.89 1.41 -9.51
CA LEU A 39 14.35 1.73 -8.17
C LEU A 39 13.21 1.46 -7.18
N GLN A 40 13.46 0.56 -6.24
CA GLN A 40 12.51 0.23 -5.17
C GLN A 40 13.15 0.52 -3.82
N ILE A 41 12.43 1.26 -2.97
CA ILE A 41 12.82 1.53 -1.57
C ILE A 41 11.64 1.12 -0.70
N LEU A 42 11.82 0.08 0.10
CA LEU A 42 10.70 -0.51 0.83
C LEU A 42 11.06 -1.04 2.23
N LEU A 43 10.04 -1.15 3.09
CA LEU A 43 10.09 -1.86 4.39
C LEU A 43 11.19 -1.35 5.33
N MET A 44 11.33 -0.04 5.49
CA MET A 44 12.25 0.55 6.47
C MET A 44 11.45 0.98 7.70
N PHE A 45 11.26 0.05 8.64
CA PHE A 45 10.43 0.26 9.84
C PHE A 45 11.19 0.89 11.01
N THR A 46 12.51 0.74 11.04
CA THR A 46 13.36 1.16 12.16
C THR A 46 14.05 2.50 11.93
N THR A 47 13.82 3.14 10.78
CA THR A 47 14.47 4.39 10.39
C THR A 47 13.73 5.60 10.93
N ASN A 48 14.48 6.63 11.32
CA ASN A 48 13.98 7.90 11.84
C ASN A 48 14.41 9.06 10.94
N PHE A 49 13.90 10.26 11.22
CA PHE A 49 14.23 11.48 10.47
C PHE A 49 15.75 11.75 10.35
N GLU A 50 16.50 11.56 11.44
CA GLU A 50 17.96 11.79 11.46
C GLU A 50 18.74 10.86 10.51
N ASP A 51 18.19 9.68 10.18
CA ASP A 51 18.85 8.74 9.27
C ASP A 51 18.87 9.26 7.81
N PHE A 52 17.92 10.12 7.44
CA PHE A 52 17.81 10.68 6.09
C PHE A 52 18.41 12.08 5.97
N ARG A 53 18.61 12.79 7.10
CA ARG A 53 19.07 14.19 7.14
C ARG A 53 20.41 14.45 6.43
N TYR A 54 21.30 13.45 6.39
CA TYR A 54 22.63 13.55 5.78
C TYR A 54 22.81 12.68 4.52
N ILE A 55 21.71 12.14 3.97
CA ILE A 55 21.75 11.26 2.80
C ILE A 55 21.16 12.00 1.60
N SER A 56 21.97 12.19 0.56
CA SER A 56 21.55 12.85 -0.68
C SER A 56 22.25 12.23 -1.89
N PHE A 57 21.50 12.04 -2.99
CA PHE A 57 21.99 11.49 -4.25
C PHE A 57 21.79 12.47 -5.40
N PRO A 58 22.54 13.58 -5.43
CA PRO A 58 22.34 14.64 -6.43
C PRO A 58 22.80 14.25 -7.84
N ARG A 59 23.50 13.13 -8.00
CA ARG A 59 23.92 12.65 -9.34
C ARG A 59 22.77 11.97 -10.08
N LEU A 60 21.81 11.38 -9.37
CA LEU A 60 20.72 10.64 -9.99
C LEU A 60 19.80 11.60 -10.75
N SER A 61 19.67 11.37 -12.05
CA SER A 61 18.91 12.23 -12.96
C SER A 61 17.86 11.49 -13.77
N VAL A 62 18.07 10.20 -14.06
CA VAL A 62 17.18 9.41 -14.92
C VAL A 62 16.95 8.02 -14.34
N ILE A 63 15.68 7.59 -14.35
CA ILE A 63 15.27 6.20 -14.10
C ILE A 63 14.57 5.68 -15.38
N THR A 64 15.00 4.52 -15.89
CA THR A 64 14.47 4.02 -17.17
C THR A 64 13.15 3.25 -17.02
N GLU A 65 12.92 2.55 -15.91
CA GLU A 65 11.66 1.84 -15.63
C GLU A 65 10.76 2.68 -14.71
N TYR A 66 10.56 2.24 -13.46
CA TYR A 66 9.67 2.86 -12.49
C TYR A 66 10.37 3.12 -11.14
N LEU A 67 9.79 4.02 -10.34
CA LEU A 67 10.16 4.30 -8.95
C LEU A 67 9.04 3.84 -8.01
N LEU A 68 9.39 3.02 -7.00
CA LEU A 68 8.44 2.53 -6.00
C LEU A 68 8.95 2.83 -4.59
N LEU A 69 8.08 3.45 -3.79
CA LEU A 69 8.27 3.73 -2.37
C LEU A 69 7.16 3.07 -1.55
N PHE A 70 7.53 2.27 -0.55
CA PHE A 70 6.56 1.56 0.29
C PHE A 70 7.01 1.42 1.75
N ARG A 71 6.23 1.94 2.71
CA ARG A 71 6.49 1.82 4.15
C ARG A 71 7.92 2.15 4.56
N VAL A 72 8.35 3.36 4.23
CA VAL A 72 9.63 3.92 4.68
C VAL A 72 9.33 4.94 5.79
N TYR A 73 9.71 4.60 7.01
CA TYR A 73 9.50 5.44 8.19
C TYR A 73 10.60 6.50 8.30
N GLY A 74 10.24 7.69 8.77
CA GLY A 74 11.19 8.79 8.99
C GLY A 74 11.55 9.63 7.77
N LEU A 75 11.19 9.22 6.55
CA LEU A 75 11.42 10.00 5.34
C LEU A 75 10.30 11.04 5.14
N GLU A 76 10.65 12.32 5.26
CA GLU A 76 9.67 13.43 5.16
C GLU A 76 9.52 14.02 3.74
N SER A 77 10.59 14.01 2.92
CA SER A 77 10.59 14.58 1.57
C SER A 77 11.63 13.90 0.68
N LEU A 78 11.36 13.77 -0.62
CA LEU A 78 12.36 13.30 -1.60
C LEU A 78 13.26 14.42 -2.13
N ARG A 79 12.99 15.67 -1.74
CA ARG A 79 13.75 16.85 -2.18
C ARG A 79 15.24 16.69 -1.92
N ASP A 80 15.59 16.24 -0.72
CA ASP A 80 16.97 16.15 -0.27
C ASP A 80 17.61 14.83 -0.76
N LEU A 81 16.79 13.78 -0.96
CA LEU A 81 17.24 12.46 -1.40
C LEU A 81 17.57 12.43 -2.90
N PHE A 82 16.68 12.95 -3.76
CA PHE A 82 16.79 12.92 -5.22
C PHE A 82 16.58 14.30 -5.86
N PRO A 83 17.42 15.31 -5.55
CA PRO A 83 17.18 16.69 -5.96
C PRO A 83 17.20 16.90 -7.48
N ASN A 84 17.96 16.10 -8.23
CA ASN A 84 18.18 16.25 -9.67
C ASN A 84 17.45 15.20 -10.53
N LEU A 85 16.59 14.37 -9.93
CA LEU A 85 15.82 13.38 -10.69
C LEU A 85 14.87 14.12 -11.64
N SER A 86 15.15 14.04 -12.93
CA SER A 86 14.51 14.86 -13.96
C SER A 86 13.57 14.06 -14.87
N VAL A 87 13.87 12.77 -15.10
CA VAL A 87 13.12 11.95 -16.07
C VAL A 87 12.88 10.53 -15.55
N ILE A 88 11.63 10.08 -15.64
CA ILE A 88 11.25 8.67 -15.48
C ILE A 88 10.71 8.17 -16.83
N ARG A 89 11.38 7.21 -17.47
CA ARG A 89 11.02 6.81 -18.85
C ARG A 89 9.87 5.81 -18.92
N GLY A 90 9.67 4.95 -17.92
CA GLY A 90 8.59 3.95 -17.93
C GLY A 90 8.72 2.89 -19.05
N THR A 91 9.94 2.46 -19.37
CA THR A 91 10.20 1.39 -20.36
C THR A 91 9.50 0.08 -19.96
N HIS A 92 9.65 -0.30 -18.69
CA HIS A 92 8.81 -1.26 -17.97
C HIS A 92 8.07 -0.54 -16.83
N LEU A 93 6.83 -0.97 -16.58
CA LEU A 93 5.93 -0.36 -15.61
C LEU A 93 5.64 -1.35 -14.48
N PHE A 94 5.46 -0.83 -13.26
CA PHE A 94 4.90 -1.61 -12.17
C PHE A 94 3.38 -1.64 -12.34
N PHE A 95 2.88 -2.73 -12.93
CA PHE A 95 1.54 -2.81 -13.52
C PHE A 95 1.37 -1.79 -14.65
N HIS A 96 0.69 -0.67 -14.38
CA HIS A 96 0.48 0.43 -15.32
C HIS A 96 1.14 1.74 -14.86
N TYR A 97 1.86 1.70 -13.72
CA TYR A 97 2.39 2.88 -13.06
C TYR A 97 3.92 2.99 -13.23
N ALA A 98 4.39 4.22 -13.44
CA ALA A 98 5.81 4.58 -13.49
C ALA A 98 6.32 5.17 -12.16
N LEU A 99 5.42 5.72 -11.35
CA LEU A 99 5.71 6.21 -10.00
C LEU A 99 4.66 5.67 -9.03
N VAL A 100 5.11 5.02 -7.97
CA VAL A 100 4.24 4.45 -6.93
C VAL A 100 4.73 4.93 -5.55
N ILE A 101 3.87 5.65 -4.84
CA ILE A 101 4.09 6.10 -3.46
C ILE A 101 2.93 5.58 -2.60
N PHE A 102 3.20 4.58 -1.78
CA PHE A 102 2.13 3.85 -1.08
C PHE A 102 2.46 3.64 0.40
N GLU A 103 1.51 3.99 1.28
CA GLU A 103 1.64 3.85 2.74
C GLU A 103 2.97 4.41 3.28
N MET A 104 3.30 5.65 2.90
CA MET A 104 4.44 6.39 3.44
C MET A 104 3.97 7.22 4.65
N PRO A 105 4.24 6.76 5.90
CA PRO A 105 3.56 7.30 7.09
C PRO A 105 3.97 8.72 7.44
N HIS A 106 5.23 9.11 7.20
CA HIS A 106 5.78 10.42 7.60
C HIS A 106 6.09 11.34 6.41
N LEU A 107 5.76 10.92 5.18
CA LEU A 107 6.06 11.69 3.97
C LEU A 107 5.12 12.90 3.89
N ARG A 108 5.69 14.11 3.93
CA ARG A 108 4.96 15.39 3.95
C ARG A 108 4.82 16.03 2.57
N GLU A 109 5.79 15.82 1.70
CA GLU A 109 5.80 16.35 0.33
C GLU A 109 6.55 15.39 -0.60
N ILE A 110 6.20 15.36 -1.89
CA ILE A 110 6.89 14.51 -2.86
C ILE A 110 8.30 15.05 -3.12
N GLY A 111 8.47 16.37 -3.25
CA GLY A 111 9.79 17.00 -3.30
C GLY A 111 10.62 16.75 -4.57
N LEU A 112 10.09 16.11 -5.61
CA LEU A 112 10.82 15.86 -6.88
C LEU A 112 10.81 17.09 -7.79
N TYR A 113 11.38 18.20 -7.32
CA TYR A 113 11.24 19.51 -7.98
C TYR A 113 11.94 19.64 -9.35
N SER A 114 12.92 18.78 -9.62
CA SER A 114 13.59 18.70 -10.93
C SER A 114 12.86 17.81 -11.93
N LEU A 115 11.81 17.08 -11.52
CA LEU A 115 11.09 16.16 -12.39
C LEU A 115 10.29 16.95 -13.43
N THR A 116 10.69 16.82 -14.70
CA THR A 116 10.04 17.51 -15.81
C THR A 116 9.26 16.58 -16.71
N ASN A 117 9.66 15.31 -16.85
CA ASN A 117 8.96 14.38 -17.74
C ASN A 117 8.83 12.95 -17.17
N VAL A 118 7.61 12.42 -17.23
CA VAL A 118 7.31 10.98 -17.15
C VAL A 118 6.82 10.53 -18.52
N LEU A 119 7.65 9.77 -19.26
CA LEU A 119 7.40 9.48 -20.68
C LEU A 119 6.32 8.44 -20.92
N ARG A 120 6.18 7.46 -20.02
CA ARG A 120 5.21 6.36 -20.15
C ARG A 120 4.79 5.86 -18.77
N GLY A 121 3.51 5.54 -18.61
CA GLY A 121 2.93 5.01 -17.37
C GLY A 121 2.29 6.09 -16.51
N ALA A 122 1.34 5.68 -15.68
CA ALA A 122 0.60 6.56 -14.78
C ALA A 122 1.30 6.75 -13.43
N VAL A 123 0.77 7.64 -12.60
CA VAL A 123 1.23 7.89 -11.23
C VAL A 123 0.21 7.36 -10.23
N ARG A 124 0.66 6.60 -9.23
CA ARG A 124 -0.17 6.12 -8.11
C ARG A 124 0.38 6.63 -6.77
N ILE A 125 -0.43 7.39 -6.05
CA ILE A 125 -0.09 7.95 -4.74
C ILE A 125 -1.26 7.68 -3.81
N GLU A 126 -1.07 6.82 -2.83
CA GLU A 126 -2.18 6.30 -2.03
C GLU A 126 -1.79 6.02 -0.57
N LYS A 127 -2.73 6.28 0.35
CA LYS A 127 -2.61 6.01 1.80
C LYS A 127 -1.45 6.74 2.48
N ASN A 128 -1.12 7.96 2.04
CA ASN A 128 -0.09 8.79 2.66
C ASN A 128 -0.75 9.89 3.51
N GLN A 129 -0.85 9.66 4.82
CA GLN A 129 -1.68 10.48 5.73
C GLN A 129 -1.09 11.86 6.04
N GLU A 130 0.23 12.05 5.89
CA GLU A 130 0.89 13.35 6.11
C GLU A 130 1.19 14.12 4.82
N LEU A 131 0.89 13.53 3.65
CA LEU A 131 1.33 14.05 2.36
C LEU A 131 0.48 15.24 1.89
N CYS A 132 1.12 16.40 1.74
CA CYS A 132 0.60 17.64 1.19
C CYS A 132 1.27 18.00 -0.16
N HIS A 133 0.98 19.19 -0.71
CA HIS A 133 1.47 19.66 -2.01
C HIS A 133 1.03 18.80 -3.22
N MET A 134 -0.07 18.05 -3.10
CA MET A 134 -0.59 17.21 -4.20
C MET A 134 -1.39 18.03 -5.22
N SER A 135 -2.13 19.03 -4.76
CA SER A 135 -2.96 19.92 -5.60
C SER A 135 -2.14 21.02 -6.28
N THR A 136 -0.97 21.36 -5.72
CA THR A 136 -0.05 22.36 -6.27
C THR A 136 0.79 21.82 -7.44
N ILE A 137 0.77 20.51 -7.70
CA ILE A 137 1.49 19.89 -8.82
C ILE A 137 0.55 19.71 -10.01
N ASP A 138 0.92 20.32 -11.14
CA ASP A 138 0.24 20.10 -12.41
C ASP A 138 0.88 18.93 -13.16
N TRP A 139 0.27 17.75 -13.06
CA TRP A 139 0.74 16.55 -13.75
C TRP A 139 0.67 16.68 -15.27
N SER A 140 -0.19 17.55 -15.83
CA SER A 140 -0.27 17.73 -17.29
C SER A 140 1.00 18.34 -17.89
N LEU A 141 1.80 19.04 -17.08
CA LEU A 141 3.11 19.55 -17.48
C LEU A 141 4.20 18.48 -17.47
N VAL A 142 3.99 17.39 -16.73
CA VAL A 142 4.98 16.33 -16.52
C VAL A 142 4.71 15.12 -17.42
N MET A 143 3.45 14.82 -17.71
CA MET A 143 3.05 13.62 -18.45
C MET A 143 1.90 13.88 -19.42
N GLU A 144 1.86 13.12 -20.52
CA GLU A 144 0.84 13.27 -21.57
C GLU A 144 -0.52 12.64 -21.19
N SER A 145 -0.54 11.56 -20.38
CA SER A 145 -1.77 10.82 -20.02
C SER A 145 -2.11 10.92 -18.52
N VAL A 146 -2.80 11.99 -18.12
CA VAL A 146 -3.16 12.21 -16.71
C VAL A 146 -4.41 11.46 -16.23
N GLU A 147 -5.28 11.01 -17.14
CA GLU A 147 -6.58 10.40 -16.81
C GLU A 147 -6.48 9.09 -16.02
N ASN A 148 -5.37 8.37 -16.17
CA ASN A 148 -5.13 7.08 -15.51
C ASN A 148 -4.38 7.22 -14.17
N ASN A 149 -4.15 8.45 -13.70
CA ASN A 149 -3.51 8.68 -12.40
C ASN A 149 -4.44 8.30 -11.26
N HIS A 150 -3.88 7.68 -10.23
CA HIS A 150 -4.62 7.21 -9.07
C HIS A 150 -4.07 7.83 -7.80
N ILE A 151 -4.66 8.95 -7.39
CA ILE A 151 -4.24 9.75 -6.24
C ILE A 151 -5.42 9.85 -5.27
N ILE A 152 -5.53 8.91 -4.33
CA ILE A 152 -6.65 8.80 -3.39
C ILE A 152 -6.18 8.45 -1.98
N GLN A 153 -7.03 8.66 -0.96
CA GLN A 153 -6.77 8.26 0.43
C GLN A 153 -5.47 8.87 1.03
N ASN A 154 -5.06 10.05 0.56
CA ASN A 154 -3.98 10.83 1.16
C ASN A 154 -4.56 11.93 2.05
N LYS A 155 -3.71 12.77 2.67
CA LYS A 155 -4.17 13.94 3.43
C LYS A 155 -5.08 14.82 2.57
N GLN A 156 -6.19 15.26 3.15
CA GLN A 156 -7.15 16.11 2.43
C GLN A 156 -6.51 17.46 2.11
N VAL A 157 -6.75 17.99 0.91
CA VAL A 157 -6.11 19.22 0.43
C VAL A 157 -6.47 20.41 1.32
N GLU A 158 -7.65 20.38 1.93
CA GLU A 158 -8.16 21.41 2.82
C GLU A 158 -7.45 21.45 4.18
N GLU A 159 -6.88 20.33 4.62
CA GLU A 159 -6.07 20.24 5.84
C GLU A 159 -4.61 20.63 5.58
N CYS A 160 -4.22 20.75 4.30
CA CYS A 160 -2.88 21.12 3.89
C CYS A 160 -2.71 22.63 3.82
N GLY A 161 -1.65 23.13 4.46
CA GLY A 161 -1.21 24.51 4.38
C GLY A 161 -0.33 24.81 3.17
N ASP A 162 -0.73 24.35 1.98
CA ASP A 162 0.10 24.41 0.77
C ASP A 162 0.36 25.87 0.37
N VAL A 163 1.62 26.31 0.47
CA VAL A 163 2.05 27.66 0.08
C VAL A 163 3.22 27.53 -0.88
N CYS A 164 3.10 28.10 -2.07
CA CYS A 164 4.20 28.17 -3.02
C CYS A 164 5.14 29.36 -2.74
N PRO A 165 6.42 29.24 -3.13
CA PRO A 165 7.38 30.34 -3.07
C PRO A 165 6.89 31.63 -3.75
N GLY A 166 7.26 32.79 -3.20
CA GLY A 166 7.00 34.10 -3.82
C GLY A 166 5.62 34.72 -3.54
N MET A 167 4.83 34.13 -2.63
CA MET A 167 3.59 34.73 -2.13
C MET A 167 3.82 35.84 -1.09
N LEU A 168 5.02 35.88 -0.47
CA LEU A 168 5.40 36.83 0.59
C LEU A 168 6.43 37.89 0.15
N ASP A 169 7.19 37.65 -0.93
CA ASP A 169 8.22 38.56 -1.45
C ASP A 169 8.10 38.72 -2.98
N GLU A 170 8.28 39.94 -3.49
CA GLU A 170 8.07 40.32 -4.91
C GLU A 170 9.03 39.66 -5.93
N LYS A 171 9.99 38.84 -5.49
CA LYS A 171 11.16 38.52 -6.30
C LYS A 171 11.13 37.27 -7.17
N GLU A 172 10.19 36.34 -7.01
CA GLU A 172 10.02 35.23 -7.97
C GLU A 172 8.70 34.50 -7.70
N ARG A 173 7.65 34.82 -8.47
CA ARG A 173 6.35 34.13 -8.38
C ARG A 173 6.40 32.84 -9.21
N CYS A 174 5.92 31.74 -8.64
CA CYS A 174 5.76 30.48 -9.39
C CYS A 174 4.79 30.63 -10.58
N VAL A 175 4.86 29.69 -11.53
CA VAL A 175 3.94 29.66 -12.66
C VAL A 175 2.53 29.28 -12.19
N GLN A 176 1.51 29.89 -12.79
CA GLN A 176 0.11 29.56 -12.56
C GLN A 176 -0.45 28.79 -13.75
N THR A 177 -1.20 27.72 -13.49
CA THR A 177 -1.94 26.97 -14.53
C THR A 177 -3.37 26.71 -14.08
N THR A 178 -4.26 26.41 -15.03
CA THR A 178 -5.67 26.14 -14.74
C THR A 178 -5.90 24.64 -14.65
N ILE A 179 -6.31 24.15 -13.48
CA ILE A 179 -6.71 22.74 -13.26
C ILE A 179 -8.17 22.75 -12.80
N ASN A 180 -9.04 21.99 -13.46
CA ASN A 180 -10.47 21.90 -13.14
C ASN A 180 -11.18 23.26 -13.03
N GLY A 181 -10.77 24.25 -13.84
CA GLY A 181 -11.34 25.60 -13.83
C GLY A 181 -10.76 26.57 -12.78
N HIS A 182 -9.85 26.12 -11.92
CA HIS A 182 -9.20 26.96 -10.92
C HIS A 182 -7.76 27.31 -11.32
N LEU A 183 -7.45 28.62 -11.33
CA LEU A 183 -6.10 29.15 -11.57
C LEU A 183 -5.35 29.23 -10.23
N ASP A 184 -4.26 28.48 -10.10
CA ASP A 184 -3.45 28.45 -8.88
C ASP A 184 -1.95 28.34 -9.19
N TYR A 185 -1.10 28.70 -8.22
CA TYR A 185 0.35 28.60 -8.29
C TYR A 185 0.84 27.15 -8.24
N ARG A 186 1.89 26.85 -8.99
CA ARG A 186 2.44 25.50 -9.12
C ARG A 186 3.79 25.34 -8.43
N CYS A 187 3.84 24.44 -7.46
CA CYS A 187 5.04 24.14 -6.68
C CYS A 187 5.07 22.68 -6.22
N TRP A 188 6.29 22.15 -6.10
CA TRP A 188 6.54 20.81 -5.56
C TRP A 188 6.65 20.79 -4.04
N THR A 189 7.08 21.92 -3.47
CA THR A 189 7.32 22.13 -2.03
C THR A 189 7.07 23.60 -1.71
N SER A 190 7.10 23.94 -0.43
CA SER A 190 7.03 25.34 0.02
C SER A 190 8.21 26.22 -0.40
N SER A 191 9.32 25.60 -0.86
CA SER A 191 10.55 26.30 -1.24
C SER A 191 10.88 26.23 -2.75
N TYR A 192 10.27 25.30 -3.49
CA TYR A 192 10.60 25.04 -4.90
C TYR A 192 9.35 25.03 -5.79
N CYS A 193 9.33 25.94 -6.77
CA CYS A 193 8.29 26.00 -7.79
C CYS A 193 8.35 24.81 -8.75
N GLN A 194 7.22 24.51 -9.41
CA GLN A 194 7.19 23.59 -10.52
C GLN A 194 7.75 24.27 -11.78
N LYS A 195 8.74 23.64 -12.40
CA LYS A 195 9.34 24.13 -13.64
C LYS A 195 8.30 24.07 -14.76
N SER A 196 8.09 25.19 -15.44
CA SER A 196 7.21 25.28 -16.60
C SER A 196 7.95 25.94 -17.74
N CYS A 197 7.84 25.34 -18.93
CA CYS A 197 8.57 25.77 -20.10
C CYS A 197 7.64 26.34 -21.16
N ARG A 198 7.97 27.51 -21.72
CA ARG A 198 7.22 28.13 -22.82
C ARG A 198 7.59 27.58 -24.20
N CYS A 199 8.55 26.66 -24.28
CA CYS A 199 9.02 26.08 -25.53
C CYS A 199 8.04 24.99 -26.00
N VAL A 200 7.43 25.16 -27.16
CA VAL A 200 6.44 24.22 -27.71
C VAL A 200 7.08 22.85 -27.94
N GLY A 201 6.70 21.85 -27.15
CA GLY A 201 7.17 20.47 -27.28
C GLY A 201 8.66 20.26 -26.94
N ARG A 202 9.33 21.23 -26.30
CA ARG A 202 10.74 21.18 -25.90
C ARG A 202 10.89 21.57 -24.42
N VAL A 203 11.95 21.10 -23.79
CA VAL A 203 12.35 21.54 -22.43
C VAL A 203 13.19 22.82 -22.52
N CYS A 204 13.35 23.53 -21.41
CA CYS A 204 14.20 24.71 -21.29
C CYS A 204 15.10 24.63 -20.06
N MET A 205 16.09 25.50 -20.05
CA MET A 205 16.94 25.76 -18.89
C MET A 205 16.19 26.58 -17.84
N ASP A 206 16.77 26.69 -16.64
CA ASP A 206 16.22 27.53 -15.55
C ASP A 206 16.15 29.02 -15.93
N SER A 207 16.96 29.48 -16.89
CA SER A 207 16.90 30.84 -17.47
C SER A 207 15.73 31.06 -18.46
N GLY A 208 14.98 30.01 -18.82
CA GLY A 208 13.89 30.07 -19.78
C GLY A 208 14.28 29.87 -21.25
N GLU A 209 15.57 29.68 -21.55
CA GLU A 209 16.05 29.40 -22.91
C GLU A 209 15.78 27.94 -23.33
N CYS A 210 15.34 27.75 -24.57
CA CYS A 210 14.96 26.42 -25.06
C CYS A 210 16.14 25.49 -25.30
N CYS A 211 16.00 24.25 -24.85
CA CYS A 211 16.92 23.17 -25.14
C CYS A 211 16.75 22.65 -26.58
N HIS A 212 17.75 21.90 -27.03
CA HIS A 212 17.67 21.20 -28.31
C HIS A 212 16.47 20.26 -28.34
N GLN A 213 15.88 20.05 -29.52
CA GLN A 213 14.65 19.26 -29.70
C GLN A 213 14.78 17.80 -29.26
N GLU A 214 16.00 17.26 -29.30
CA GLU A 214 16.32 15.89 -28.86
C GLU A 214 16.64 15.79 -27.35
N CYS A 215 16.65 16.89 -26.60
CA CYS A 215 16.80 16.86 -25.15
C CYS A 215 15.45 16.60 -24.45
N VAL A 216 15.49 15.91 -23.32
CA VAL A 216 14.39 15.74 -22.36
C VAL A 216 14.95 15.93 -20.93
N GLY A 217 14.14 16.31 -19.95
CA GLY A 217 14.64 16.59 -18.60
C GLY A 217 15.08 18.05 -18.43
N GLY A 218 16.03 18.46 -19.27
CA GLY A 218 16.65 19.78 -19.29
C GLY A 218 17.95 19.79 -20.11
N CYS A 219 18.67 20.90 -20.12
CA CYS A 219 19.97 21.05 -20.77
C CYS A 219 20.85 22.05 -20.00
N ARG A 220 22.17 21.99 -20.22
CA ARG A 220 23.12 22.98 -19.63
C ARG A 220 23.50 24.09 -20.60
N GLN A 221 23.21 23.92 -21.89
CA GLN A 221 23.43 24.91 -22.95
C GLN A 221 22.20 24.95 -23.86
N PRO A 222 21.78 26.13 -24.32
CA PRO A 222 20.63 26.27 -25.20
C PRO A 222 20.92 25.62 -26.56
N ASP A 223 19.91 24.97 -27.14
CA ASP A 223 19.93 24.33 -28.47
C ASP A 223 21.14 23.42 -28.80
N ASN A 224 21.79 22.84 -27.78
CA ASN A 224 22.93 21.93 -27.97
C ASN A 224 22.57 20.47 -27.65
N ASP A 225 22.75 19.58 -28.62
CA ASP A 225 22.43 18.14 -28.53
C ASP A 225 23.47 17.30 -27.77
N GLN A 226 24.61 17.88 -27.41
CA GLN A 226 25.68 17.22 -26.62
C GLN A 226 25.54 17.43 -25.12
N VAL A 227 24.76 18.44 -24.72
CA VAL A 227 24.73 18.93 -23.33
C VAL A 227 23.32 18.87 -22.74
N CYS A 228 22.59 17.82 -23.10
CA CYS A 228 21.28 17.47 -22.53
C CYS A 228 21.45 16.73 -21.19
N VAL A 229 20.46 16.87 -20.29
CA VAL A 229 20.35 16.04 -19.08
C VAL A 229 19.99 14.60 -19.45
N ALA A 230 19.02 14.44 -20.35
CA ALA A 230 18.64 13.16 -20.93
C ALA A 230 18.25 13.33 -22.41
N CYS A 231 18.32 12.24 -23.17
CA CYS A 231 17.89 12.24 -24.57
C CYS A 231 16.44 11.78 -24.70
N ARG A 232 15.65 12.48 -25.53
CA ARG A 232 14.25 12.13 -25.80
C ARG A 232 14.17 10.74 -26.43
N HIS A 233 14.87 10.54 -27.56
CA HIS A 233 14.86 9.29 -28.29
C HIS A 233 16.06 8.39 -27.93
N VAL A 234 17.23 8.65 -28.50
CA VAL A 234 18.42 7.80 -28.29
C VAL A 234 19.69 8.60 -28.00
N PHE A 235 20.50 8.09 -27.08
CA PHE A 235 21.84 8.56 -26.80
C PHE A 235 22.89 7.74 -27.57
N TYR A 236 23.85 8.41 -28.23
CA TYR A 236 24.98 7.74 -28.87
C TYR A 236 26.21 8.66 -28.96
N ASN A 237 27.37 8.17 -28.50
CA ASN A 237 28.66 8.88 -28.53
C ASN A 237 28.60 10.35 -28.01
N GLY A 238 27.89 10.57 -26.88
CA GLY A 238 27.80 11.90 -26.28
C GLY A 238 26.82 12.86 -26.96
N ARG A 239 25.97 12.39 -27.87
CA ARG A 239 24.95 13.18 -28.57
C ARG A 239 23.56 12.55 -28.43
N CYS A 240 22.54 13.39 -28.34
CA CYS A 240 21.14 12.98 -28.46
C CYS A 240 20.70 12.99 -29.93
N LEU A 241 20.21 11.86 -30.41
CA LEU A 241 19.80 11.67 -31.80
C LEU A 241 18.35 11.16 -31.87
N PRO A 242 17.61 11.46 -32.95
CA PRO A 242 16.25 10.95 -33.14
C PRO A 242 16.20 9.44 -33.41
N ALA A 243 17.24 8.89 -34.04
CA ALA A 243 17.33 7.48 -34.38
C ALA A 243 18.79 7.01 -34.38
N CYS A 244 18.98 5.71 -34.17
CA CYS A 244 20.31 5.12 -34.16
C CYS A 244 20.99 5.22 -35.54
N PRO A 245 22.25 5.68 -35.61
CA PRO A 245 23.03 5.71 -36.85
C PRO A 245 23.11 4.35 -37.56
N LYS A 246 23.38 4.37 -38.87
CA LYS A 246 23.54 3.14 -39.67
C LYS A 246 24.57 2.21 -39.02
N LYS A 247 24.27 0.91 -38.94
CA LYS A 247 25.05 -0.16 -38.27
C LYS A 247 25.05 -0.13 -36.73
N THR A 248 24.19 0.67 -36.12
CA THR A 248 23.89 0.62 -34.68
C THR A 248 22.43 0.27 -34.43
N PHE A 249 22.11 -0.22 -33.23
CA PHE A 249 20.82 -0.77 -32.86
C PHE A 249 20.35 -0.14 -31.55
N ARG A 250 19.03 0.08 -31.41
CA ARG A 250 18.43 0.60 -30.18
C ARG A 250 18.48 -0.45 -29.07
N TYR A 251 18.88 -0.07 -27.86
CA TYR A 251 18.98 -0.96 -26.70
C TYR A 251 18.33 -0.28 -25.48
N GLU A 252 17.57 -1.05 -24.70
CA GLU A 252 16.79 -0.62 -23.51
C GLU A 252 15.93 0.64 -23.75
N GLY A 253 15.60 0.94 -25.01
CA GLY A 253 14.73 2.06 -25.40
C GLY A 253 15.32 3.47 -25.24
N TRP A 254 16.61 3.64 -24.93
CA TRP A 254 17.19 4.98 -24.67
C TRP A 254 18.59 5.24 -25.25
N HIS A 255 19.35 4.21 -25.67
CA HIS A 255 20.65 4.43 -26.30
C HIS A 255 20.95 3.45 -27.43
N CYS A 256 22.00 3.73 -28.20
CA CYS A 256 22.40 2.91 -29.34
C CYS A 256 23.65 2.09 -29.02
N VAL A 257 23.64 0.83 -29.46
CA VAL A 257 24.77 -0.11 -29.33
C VAL A 257 25.16 -0.68 -30.69
N THR A 258 26.38 -1.19 -30.79
CA THR A 258 26.82 -1.89 -32.01
C THR A 258 26.29 -3.32 -32.03
N GLY A 259 26.13 -3.90 -33.23
CA GLY A 259 25.73 -5.31 -33.34
C GLY A 259 26.70 -6.29 -32.66
N ARG A 260 28.00 -5.94 -32.59
CA ARG A 260 29.00 -6.71 -31.84
C ARG A 260 28.76 -6.66 -30.33
N TYR A 261 28.43 -5.49 -29.80
CA TYR A 261 28.08 -5.34 -28.39
C TYR A 261 26.82 -6.14 -28.06
N CYS A 262 25.76 -6.00 -28.86
CA CYS A 262 24.54 -6.80 -28.69
C CYS A 262 24.82 -8.31 -28.69
N ALA A 263 25.62 -8.81 -29.63
CA ALA A 263 25.99 -10.22 -29.70
C ALA A 263 26.87 -10.70 -28.53
N SER A 264 27.53 -9.79 -27.81
CA SER A 264 28.30 -10.09 -26.60
C SER A 264 27.44 -10.20 -25.34
N LEU A 265 26.23 -9.61 -25.36
CA LEU A 265 25.30 -9.66 -24.24
C LEU A 265 24.69 -11.06 -24.10
N ARG A 266 24.50 -11.46 -22.84
CA ARG A 266 23.87 -12.72 -22.45
C ARG A 266 22.76 -12.41 -21.45
N LYS A 267 21.62 -13.08 -21.60
CA LYS A 267 20.54 -13.01 -20.61
C LYS A 267 21.08 -13.52 -19.26
N VAL A 268 20.89 -12.74 -18.20
CA VAL A 268 21.19 -13.18 -16.85
C VAL A 268 20.12 -14.20 -16.46
N SER A 269 20.47 -15.49 -16.50
CA SER A 269 19.65 -16.59 -15.96
C SER A 269 20.41 -17.21 -14.79
N ALA A 270 19.68 -17.71 -13.78
CA ALA A 270 20.25 -18.48 -12.68
C ALA A 270 21.00 -19.75 -13.16
N ASN A 271 20.74 -20.18 -14.40
CA ASN A 271 21.39 -21.31 -15.05
C ASN A 271 22.30 -20.82 -16.20
N HIS A 272 23.62 -20.97 -16.07
CA HIS A 272 24.59 -20.55 -17.10
C HIS A 272 24.39 -21.24 -18.47
N GLN A 273 23.68 -22.38 -18.51
CA GLN A 273 23.36 -23.14 -19.72
C GLN A 273 22.15 -22.59 -20.50
N GLU A 274 21.32 -21.73 -19.90
CA GLU A 274 20.11 -21.14 -20.50
C GLU A 274 20.32 -19.71 -21.02
N ALA A 275 21.52 -19.16 -20.88
CA ALA A 275 21.83 -17.80 -21.29
C ALA A 275 21.78 -17.66 -22.83
N SER A 276 20.61 -17.29 -23.36
CA SER A 276 20.46 -16.94 -24.77
C SER A 276 21.27 -15.68 -25.09
N LYS A 277 21.90 -15.67 -26.26
CA LYS A 277 22.51 -14.46 -26.83
C LYS A 277 21.40 -13.55 -27.33
N PHE A 278 21.54 -12.26 -27.05
CA PHE A 278 20.65 -11.23 -27.57
C PHE A 278 20.57 -11.29 -29.11
N VAL A 279 19.45 -10.83 -29.64
CA VAL A 279 19.09 -10.90 -31.05
C VAL A 279 18.83 -9.51 -31.62
N LEU A 280 18.98 -9.40 -32.93
CA LEU A 280 18.75 -8.18 -33.69
C LEU A 280 17.45 -8.34 -34.48
N HIS A 281 16.52 -7.42 -34.27
CA HIS A 281 15.26 -7.38 -35.00
C HIS A 281 14.84 -5.93 -35.18
N ASP A 282 14.41 -5.55 -36.39
CA ASP A 282 13.90 -4.20 -36.71
C ASP A 282 14.75 -3.02 -36.17
N ARG A 283 16.08 -3.13 -36.29
CA ARG A 283 17.09 -2.16 -35.77
C ARG A 283 17.12 -2.03 -34.24
N GLU A 284 16.69 -3.04 -33.52
CA GLU A 284 16.77 -3.14 -32.06
C GLU A 284 17.62 -4.33 -31.62
N CYS A 285 18.22 -4.19 -30.44
CA CYS A 285 18.89 -5.27 -29.73
C CYS A 285 17.95 -5.77 -28.64
N LEU A 286 17.36 -6.96 -28.84
CA LEU A 286 16.37 -7.56 -27.97
C LEU A 286 16.96 -8.78 -27.26
N SER A 287 16.43 -9.09 -26.08
CA SER A 287 16.81 -10.31 -25.35
C SER A 287 16.29 -11.59 -26.04
N GLU A 288 15.11 -11.52 -26.68
CA GLU A 288 14.45 -12.61 -27.42
C GLU A 288 13.76 -12.10 -28.70
N CYS A 289 13.50 -12.99 -29.66
CA CYS A 289 12.77 -12.63 -30.88
C CYS A 289 11.29 -12.40 -30.56
N PRO A 290 10.63 -11.41 -31.19
CA PRO A 290 9.20 -11.17 -30.98
C PRO A 290 8.33 -12.30 -31.55
N HIS A 291 7.07 -12.35 -31.11
CA HIS A 291 6.09 -13.34 -31.56
C HIS A 291 5.99 -13.38 -33.09
N GLY A 292 6.01 -14.59 -33.67
CA GLY A 292 6.00 -14.77 -35.13
C GLY A 292 7.38 -14.75 -35.80
N PHE A 293 8.45 -14.55 -35.02
CA PHE A 293 9.83 -14.63 -35.48
C PHE A 293 10.67 -15.64 -34.67
N ASN A 294 11.63 -16.28 -35.31
CA ASN A 294 12.58 -17.20 -34.65
C ASN A 294 14.02 -16.88 -35.07
N LYS A 295 14.99 -17.49 -34.41
CA LYS A 295 16.42 -17.37 -34.69
C LYS A 295 16.92 -18.61 -35.44
N LYS A 296 17.74 -18.42 -36.48
CA LYS A 296 18.55 -19.53 -37.04
C LYS A 296 19.84 -19.68 -36.24
N GLU A 297 20.32 -20.91 -36.04
CA GLU A 297 21.48 -21.21 -35.17
C GLU A 297 22.72 -20.33 -35.40
N ASN A 298 22.96 -19.90 -36.65
CA ASN A 298 24.12 -19.10 -37.04
C ASN A 298 23.85 -17.61 -37.27
N SER A 299 22.64 -17.12 -37.00
CA SER A 299 22.26 -15.72 -37.23
C SER A 299 21.95 -14.99 -35.92
N THR A 300 22.39 -13.74 -35.80
CA THR A 300 21.93 -12.83 -34.73
C THR A 300 20.57 -12.22 -35.08
N PHE A 301 20.09 -12.36 -36.32
CA PHE A 301 18.83 -11.78 -36.79
C PHE A 301 17.64 -12.73 -36.64
N CYS A 302 16.49 -12.16 -36.24
CA CYS A 302 15.21 -12.85 -36.22
C CYS A 302 14.59 -12.92 -37.62
N HIS A 303 13.98 -14.06 -37.98
CA HIS A 303 13.30 -14.27 -39.26
C HIS A 303 11.86 -14.71 -39.03
N ARG A 304 10.96 -14.34 -39.95
CA ARG A 304 9.53 -14.68 -39.88
C ARG A 304 9.33 -16.18 -40.07
N CYS A 305 8.49 -16.80 -39.26
CA CYS A 305 8.12 -18.21 -39.41
C CYS A 305 6.97 -18.38 -40.41
N GLU A 306 6.95 -19.48 -41.15
CA GLU A 306 5.80 -19.92 -41.93
C GLU A 306 4.85 -20.71 -41.02
N GLY A 307 3.78 -20.06 -40.55
CA GLY A 307 2.84 -20.63 -39.57
C GLY A 307 3.18 -20.28 -38.11
N LEU A 308 2.75 -21.11 -37.15
CA LEU A 308 3.13 -20.95 -35.73
C LEU A 308 4.64 -21.23 -35.58
N CYS A 309 5.38 -20.25 -35.05
CA CYS A 309 6.81 -20.42 -34.83
C CYS A 309 7.08 -21.59 -33.88
N PRO A 310 7.95 -22.54 -34.26
CA PRO A 310 8.33 -23.59 -33.34
C PRO A 310 9.15 -22.98 -32.20
N LYS A 311 8.54 -22.87 -31.02
CA LYS A 311 9.19 -22.41 -29.80
C LYS A 311 9.80 -23.62 -29.11
N LYS A 312 11.14 -23.70 -29.16
CA LYS A 312 11.92 -24.73 -28.48
C LYS A 312 12.10 -24.34 -27.01
N CYS A 313 11.47 -25.08 -26.10
CA CYS A 313 11.54 -24.84 -24.67
C CYS A 313 12.48 -25.86 -24.03
N LYS A 314 13.65 -25.41 -23.60
CA LYS A 314 14.64 -26.24 -22.89
C LYS A 314 14.30 -26.24 -21.42
N VAL A 315 13.93 -27.41 -20.90
CA VAL A 315 13.43 -27.51 -19.52
C VAL A 315 14.13 -28.57 -18.69
N GLY A 316 14.92 -29.46 -19.31
CA GLY A 316 15.60 -30.53 -18.58
C GLY A 316 14.57 -31.49 -17.96
N ILE A 317 14.26 -31.31 -16.67
CA ILE A 317 13.14 -31.98 -16.00
C ILE A 317 12.29 -30.91 -15.32
N LYS A 318 11.08 -30.66 -15.83
CA LYS A 318 10.16 -29.65 -15.28
C LYS A 318 9.01 -30.29 -14.55
N THR A 319 8.80 -29.89 -13.31
CA THR A 319 7.60 -30.23 -12.55
C THR A 319 6.56 -29.13 -12.69
N ILE A 320 5.33 -29.51 -13.03
CA ILE A 320 4.16 -28.65 -13.20
C ILE A 320 3.20 -28.97 -12.06
N ASP A 321 3.24 -28.18 -11.00
CA ASP A 321 2.43 -28.32 -9.80
C ASP A 321 1.47 -27.14 -9.55
N SER A 322 1.60 -26.08 -10.34
CA SER A 322 0.85 -24.82 -10.24
C SER A 322 0.52 -24.24 -11.62
N MET A 323 -0.46 -23.32 -11.68
CA MET A 323 -0.82 -22.64 -12.94
C MET A 323 0.31 -21.76 -13.48
N GLN A 324 1.16 -21.22 -12.61
CA GLN A 324 2.35 -20.49 -13.05
C GLN A 324 3.32 -21.41 -13.81
N GLY A 325 3.53 -22.64 -13.32
CA GLY A 325 4.36 -23.63 -14.02
C GLY A 325 3.79 -24.07 -15.38
N VAL A 326 2.47 -24.00 -15.54
CA VAL A 326 1.77 -24.23 -16.83
C VAL A 326 2.02 -23.06 -17.80
N GLN A 327 1.89 -21.83 -17.33
CA GLN A 327 2.07 -20.61 -18.13
C GLN A 327 3.51 -20.42 -18.63
N GLU A 328 4.52 -20.93 -17.91
CA GLU A 328 5.91 -20.92 -18.38
C GLU A 328 6.11 -21.73 -19.69
N LEU A 329 5.25 -22.72 -19.92
CA LEU A 329 5.24 -23.53 -21.14
C LEU A 329 4.29 -22.99 -22.21
N ALA A 330 3.65 -21.84 -21.97
CA ALA A 330 2.73 -21.25 -22.93
C ALA A 330 3.44 -20.94 -24.27
N GLY A 331 2.82 -21.38 -25.35
CA GLY A 331 3.34 -21.21 -26.71
C GLY A 331 4.48 -22.17 -27.09
N CYS A 332 4.88 -23.10 -26.22
CA CYS A 332 5.88 -24.11 -26.54
C CYS A 332 5.31 -25.16 -27.51
N THR A 333 6.05 -25.48 -28.58
CA THR A 333 5.69 -26.58 -29.51
C THR A 333 6.64 -27.77 -29.38
N PHE A 334 7.90 -27.51 -29.03
CA PHE A 334 8.94 -28.52 -28.85
C PHE A 334 9.55 -28.39 -27.46
N VAL A 335 9.42 -29.44 -26.64
CA VAL A 335 9.96 -29.48 -25.27
C VAL A 335 11.22 -30.34 -25.25
N GLU A 336 12.37 -29.70 -25.02
CA GLU A 336 13.66 -30.37 -24.81
C GLU A 336 13.84 -30.66 -23.31
N GLY A 337 13.38 -31.84 -22.91
CA GLY A 337 13.35 -32.29 -21.53
C GLY A 337 12.20 -33.27 -21.25
N SER A 338 11.97 -33.52 -19.97
CA SER A 338 10.91 -34.35 -19.41
C SER A 338 9.93 -33.50 -18.61
N LEU A 339 8.65 -33.88 -18.65
CA LEU A 339 7.58 -33.18 -17.93
C LEU A 339 7.04 -34.06 -16.80
N ILE A 340 6.89 -33.48 -15.61
CA ILE A 340 6.26 -34.10 -14.44
C ILE A 340 5.04 -33.27 -14.05
N VAL A 341 3.83 -33.74 -14.35
CA VAL A 341 2.58 -33.07 -13.98
C VAL A 341 2.12 -33.57 -12.60
N ASN A 342 1.85 -32.63 -11.69
CA ASN A 342 1.44 -32.85 -10.30
C ASN A 342 0.43 -31.79 -9.84
N ILE A 343 -0.68 -31.66 -10.58
CA ILE A 343 -1.69 -30.62 -10.35
C ILE A 343 -2.76 -31.14 -9.38
N ARG A 344 -2.66 -30.72 -8.12
CA ARG A 344 -3.55 -31.17 -7.04
C ARG A 344 -4.84 -30.37 -6.93
N THR A 345 -4.82 -29.07 -7.25
CA THR A 345 -5.95 -28.14 -7.12
C THR A 345 -5.97 -27.10 -8.25
N GLY A 346 -7.16 -26.59 -8.62
CA GLY A 346 -7.31 -25.40 -9.50
C GLY A 346 -8.71 -25.21 -10.08
N THR A 347 -9.07 -23.96 -10.40
CA THR A 347 -10.35 -23.56 -11.01
C THR A 347 -10.17 -23.31 -12.51
N ASN A 348 -11.14 -23.70 -13.35
CA ASN A 348 -11.09 -23.57 -14.82
C ASN A 348 -9.82 -24.16 -15.49
N LEU A 349 -9.32 -25.28 -14.94
CA LEU A 349 -8.06 -25.90 -15.35
C LEU A 349 -8.00 -26.27 -16.84
N THR A 350 -9.08 -26.81 -17.39
CA THR A 350 -9.06 -27.35 -18.76
C THR A 350 -8.75 -26.28 -19.80
N ALA A 351 -9.36 -25.10 -19.69
CA ALA A 351 -9.15 -24.00 -20.65
C ALA A 351 -7.73 -23.44 -20.57
N GLU A 352 -7.20 -23.27 -19.36
CA GLU A 352 -5.86 -22.73 -19.12
C GLU A 352 -4.76 -23.73 -19.53
N LEU A 353 -4.95 -25.01 -19.21
CA LEU A 353 -4.07 -26.09 -19.63
C LEU A 353 -4.06 -26.26 -21.15
N GLU A 354 -5.23 -26.19 -21.79
CA GLU A 354 -5.32 -26.25 -23.26
C GLU A 354 -4.66 -25.03 -23.91
N ALA A 355 -4.87 -23.83 -23.36
CA ALA A 355 -4.24 -22.61 -23.86
C ALA A 355 -2.70 -22.65 -23.78
N SER A 356 -2.15 -23.22 -22.71
CA SER A 356 -0.70 -23.23 -22.47
C SER A 356 0.02 -24.45 -23.04
N LEU A 357 -0.54 -25.66 -22.83
CA LEU A 357 0.09 -26.94 -23.19
C LEU A 357 -0.47 -27.53 -24.49
N GLY A 358 -1.60 -27.03 -25.00
CA GLY A 358 -2.26 -27.60 -26.18
C GLY A 358 -1.45 -27.49 -27.47
N LEU A 359 -0.51 -26.55 -27.54
CA LEU A 359 0.39 -26.34 -28.69
C LEU A 359 1.61 -27.29 -28.71
N ILE A 360 1.88 -28.01 -27.62
CA ILE A 360 3.04 -28.91 -27.52
C ILE A 360 2.83 -30.10 -28.45
N GLU A 361 3.77 -30.32 -29.37
CA GLU A 361 3.73 -31.41 -30.33
C GLU A 361 4.71 -32.54 -29.98
N THR A 362 5.89 -32.18 -29.47
CA THR A 362 6.97 -33.13 -29.21
C THR A 362 7.59 -32.92 -27.83
N ILE A 363 7.74 -34.01 -27.07
CA ILE A 363 8.50 -34.09 -25.82
C ILE A 363 9.71 -35.02 -26.07
N THR A 364 10.93 -34.55 -25.82
CA THR A 364 12.13 -35.36 -26.07
C THR A 364 12.37 -36.42 -25.00
N GLY A 365 12.09 -36.12 -23.72
CA GLY A 365 12.29 -37.02 -22.59
C GLY A 365 11.08 -37.91 -22.28
N PHE A 366 10.74 -38.03 -20.99
CA PHE A 366 9.57 -38.76 -20.50
C PHE A 366 8.44 -37.82 -20.08
N LEU A 367 7.21 -38.35 -20.06
CA LEU A 367 6.04 -37.68 -19.48
C LEU A 367 5.58 -38.45 -18.25
N LYS A 368 5.58 -37.78 -17.09
CA LYS A 368 5.15 -38.35 -15.82
C LYS A 368 3.96 -37.56 -15.28
N ILE A 369 2.85 -38.20 -14.99
CA ILE A 369 1.65 -37.57 -14.42
C ILE A 369 1.38 -38.28 -13.09
N LYS A 370 1.66 -37.59 -11.99
CA LYS A 370 1.52 -38.16 -10.65
C LYS A 370 0.71 -37.26 -9.73
N HIS A 371 -0.05 -37.82 -8.80
CA HIS A 371 -0.77 -37.05 -7.77
C HIS A 371 -1.61 -35.88 -8.33
N SER A 372 -2.04 -35.98 -9.60
CA SER A 372 -2.74 -34.89 -10.29
C SER A 372 -4.24 -35.02 -10.09
N PHE A 373 -4.69 -34.80 -8.85
CA PHE A 373 -6.07 -35.02 -8.43
C PHE A 373 -7.08 -34.10 -9.11
N ALA A 374 -6.64 -32.96 -9.65
CA ALA A 374 -7.54 -32.05 -10.34
C ALA A 374 -7.83 -32.47 -11.80
N LEU A 375 -7.04 -33.38 -12.37
CA LEU A 375 -7.17 -33.80 -13.77
C LEU A 375 -8.22 -34.90 -13.91
N VAL A 376 -9.23 -34.64 -14.73
CA VAL A 376 -10.24 -35.62 -15.14
C VAL A 376 -9.89 -36.25 -16.50
N THR A 377 -9.16 -35.51 -17.35
CA THR A 377 -8.73 -35.94 -18.69
C THR A 377 -7.35 -35.37 -19.07
N LEU A 378 -6.62 -36.02 -19.98
CA LEU A 378 -5.36 -35.54 -20.58
C LEU A 378 -5.54 -34.89 -21.96
N SER A 379 -6.78 -34.74 -22.42
CA SER A 379 -7.12 -34.19 -23.74
C SER A 379 -6.67 -32.75 -23.98
N PHE A 380 -6.28 -32.01 -22.92
CA PHE A 380 -5.68 -30.68 -23.03
C PHE A 380 -4.33 -30.70 -23.78
N PHE A 381 -3.61 -31.83 -23.83
CA PHE A 381 -2.49 -32.03 -24.76
C PHE A 381 -3.01 -32.29 -26.19
N LYS A 382 -3.57 -31.26 -26.80
CA LYS A 382 -4.30 -31.35 -28.07
C LYS A 382 -3.43 -31.79 -29.24
N ASN A 383 -2.24 -31.20 -29.39
CA ASN A 383 -1.34 -31.42 -30.53
C ASN A 383 -0.19 -32.38 -30.25
N LEU A 384 -0.13 -33.00 -29.07
CA LEU A 384 0.97 -33.88 -28.68
C LEU A 384 0.98 -35.14 -29.54
N LYS A 385 2.02 -35.34 -30.35
CA LYS A 385 2.12 -36.44 -31.31
C LYS A 385 3.27 -37.39 -31.01
N LEU A 386 4.32 -36.92 -30.34
CA LEU A 386 5.55 -37.69 -30.14
C LEU A 386 6.15 -37.49 -28.74
N ILE A 387 6.38 -38.60 -28.02
CA ILE A 387 7.21 -38.64 -26.80
C ILE A 387 8.41 -39.54 -27.10
N ARG A 388 9.58 -38.93 -27.31
CA ARG A 388 10.72 -39.62 -27.92
C ARG A 388 11.42 -40.61 -26.98
N GLY A 389 11.56 -40.26 -25.69
CA GLY A 389 12.19 -41.12 -24.70
C GLY A 389 13.72 -41.04 -24.62
N ASP A 390 14.31 -39.89 -24.96
CA ASP A 390 15.75 -39.62 -24.83
C ASP A 390 16.24 -39.78 -23.37
N SER A 391 15.33 -39.56 -22.42
CA SER A 391 15.48 -39.86 -20.99
C SER A 391 14.23 -40.58 -20.49
N MET A 392 14.39 -41.57 -19.63
CA MET A 392 13.31 -42.41 -19.10
C MET A 392 13.29 -42.41 -17.56
N VAL A 393 12.15 -42.71 -16.97
CA VAL A 393 12.02 -42.98 -15.52
C VAL A 393 12.59 -44.37 -15.21
N ASP A 394 13.13 -44.55 -14.01
CA ASP A 394 13.64 -45.83 -13.50
C ASP A 394 12.69 -46.99 -13.82
N GLY A 395 13.20 -48.03 -14.48
CA GLY A 395 12.39 -49.11 -15.07
C GLY A 395 12.10 -48.96 -16.56
N ASN A 396 12.77 -48.02 -17.24
CA ASN A 396 12.67 -47.72 -18.68
C ASN A 396 11.28 -47.24 -19.10
N TYR A 397 10.62 -46.40 -18.28
CA TYR A 397 9.31 -45.85 -18.60
C TYR A 397 9.41 -44.47 -19.27
N THR A 398 8.74 -44.34 -20.42
CA THR A 398 8.61 -43.10 -21.19
C THR A 398 7.34 -42.35 -20.83
N LEU A 399 6.31 -43.09 -20.43
CA LEU A 399 5.07 -42.56 -19.88
C LEU A 399 4.80 -43.19 -18.52
N TYR A 400 4.56 -42.36 -17.50
CA TYR A 400 4.39 -42.82 -16.13
C TYR A 400 3.19 -42.12 -15.48
N ILE A 401 2.10 -42.85 -15.27
CA ILE A 401 0.83 -42.31 -14.74
C ILE A 401 0.51 -42.99 -13.40
N LEU A 402 0.66 -42.25 -12.30
CA LEU A 402 0.57 -42.78 -10.93
C LEU A 402 -0.35 -41.94 -10.05
N ASP A 403 -1.26 -42.58 -9.32
CA ASP A 403 -2.02 -41.95 -8.25
C ASP A 403 -2.80 -40.70 -8.69
N ASN A 404 -3.61 -40.83 -9.75
CA ASN A 404 -4.50 -39.76 -10.22
C ASN A 404 -5.95 -40.13 -9.91
N GLN A 405 -6.41 -39.71 -8.73
CA GLN A 405 -7.69 -40.13 -8.13
C GLN A 405 -8.93 -39.83 -8.99
N ASN A 406 -8.91 -38.73 -9.78
CA ASN A 406 -10.07 -38.28 -10.56
C ASN A 406 -9.94 -38.49 -12.06
N LEU A 407 -8.81 -39.03 -12.54
CA LEU A 407 -8.57 -39.24 -13.96
C LEU A 407 -9.51 -40.32 -14.49
N GLN A 408 -10.36 -39.97 -15.46
CA GLN A 408 -11.38 -40.87 -16.03
C GLN A 408 -11.07 -41.28 -17.46
N LYS A 409 -10.48 -40.37 -18.24
CA LYS A 409 -10.16 -40.57 -19.66
C LYS A 409 -8.76 -40.05 -19.97
N LEU A 410 -8.08 -40.61 -20.97
CA LEU A 410 -6.77 -40.13 -21.41
C LEU A 410 -6.96 -39.10 -22.55
N TRP A 411 -7.13 -39.57 -23.79
CA TRP A 411 -7.47 -38.77 -24.97
C TRP A 411 -8.74 -39.28 -25.64
N ASP A 412 -9.34 -38.45 -26.49
CA ASP A 412 -10.32 -38.94 -27.46
C ASP A 412 -9.59 -39.58 -28.65
N TRP A 413 -9.43 -40.91 -28.57
CA TRP A 413 -8.73 -41.71 -29.58
C TRP A 413 -9.41 -41.74 -30.96
N SER A 414 -10.60 -41.14 -31.12
CA SER A 414 -11.22 -40.98 -32.44
C SER A 414 -10.55 -39.91 -33.30
N HIS A 415 -9.92 -38.91 -32.65
CA HIS A 415 -9.35 -37.73 -33.31
C HIS A 415 -7.86 -37.50 -32.99
N HIS A 416 -7.28 -38.24 -32.05
CA HIS A 416 -5.92 -38.04 -31.57
C HIS A 416 -5.00 -39.23 -31.87
N ASN A 417 -3.76 -38.96 -32.23
CA ASN A 417 -2.72 -39.96 -32.49
C ASN A 417 -1.43 -39.58 -31.75
N LEU A 418 -0.83 -40.55 -31.05
CA LEU A 418 0.35 -40.38 -30.21
C LEU A 418 1.32 -41.53 -30.48
N SER A 419 2.61 -41.24 -30.61
CA SER A 419 3.65 -42.23 -30.84
C SER A 419 4.71 -42.23 -29.73
N ILE A 420 5.04 -43.43 -29.23
CA ILE A 420 6.09 -43.64 -28.23
C ILE A 420 7.08 -44.68 -28.81
N PRO A 421 8.17 -44.23 -29.47
CA PRO A 421 9.07 -45.13 -30.18
C PRO A 421 9.86 -46.03 -29.23
N VAL A 422 10.30 -45.52 -28.07
CA VAL A 422 11.18 -46.23 -27.12
C VAL A 422 10.59 -46.20 -25.71
N GLY A 423 10.86 -47.24 -24.92
CA GLY A 423 10.47 -47.40 -23.51
C GLY A 423 9.07 -47.98 -23.27
N LYS A 424 8.70 -48.11 -21.98
CA LYS A 424 7.45 -48.71 -21.49
C LYS A 424 6.47 -47.66 -20.95
N MET A 425 5.26 -48.11 -20.62
CA MET A 425 4.25 -47.30 -19.93
C MET A 425 3.94 -47.90 -18.57
N TYR A 426 3.75 -47.06 -17.56
CA TYR A 426 3.40 -47.47 -16.20
C TYR A 426 2.09 -46.83 -15.75
N PHE A 427 1.17 -47.64 -15.23
CA PHE A 427 -0.13 -47.23 -14.70
C PHE A 427 -0.39 -47.90 -13.36
N ALA A 428 -0.52 -47.10 -12.30
CA ALA A 428 -0.96 -47.58 -11.00
C ALA A 428 -1.74 -46.51 -10.23
N PHE A 429 -2.67 -46.95 -9.37
CA PHE A 429 -3.44 -46.09 -8.47
C PHE A 429 -4.27 -45.03 -9.22
N ASN A 430 -4.81 -45.35 -10.39
CA ASN A 430 -5.74 -44.48 -11.13
C ASN A 430 -7.18 -45.05 -11.02
N PRO A 431 -7.85 -44.87 -9.88
CA PRO A 431 -9.01 -45.69 -9.54
C PRO A 431 -10.24 -45.38 -10.39
N ARG A 432 -10.32 -44.19 -11.01
CA ARG A 432 -11.42 -43.81 -11.91
C ARG A 432 -11.12 -44.03 -13.41
N LEU A 433 -9.92 -44.48 -13.75
CA LEU A 433 -9.51 -44.73 -15.13
C LEU A 433 -9.76 -46.20 -15.49
N CYS A 434 -10.74 -46.47 -16.34
CA CYS A 434 -11.04 -47.85 -16.75
C CYS A 434 -9.86 -48.48 -17.51
N LEU A 435 -9.54 -49.75 -17.21
CA LEU A 435 -8.51 -50.53 -17.89
C LEU A 435 -8.67 -50.57 -19.41
N SER A 436 -9.92 -50.52 -19.91
CA SER A 436 -10.22 -50.47 -21.34
C SER A 436 -9.58 -49.25 -22.05
N GLU A 437 -9.49 -48.10 -21.38
CA GLU A 437 -8.84 -46.91 -21.93
C GLU A 437 -7.32 -47.08 -22.02
N ILE A 438 -6.71 -47.76 -21.05
CA ILE A 438 -5.26 -48.03 -21.02
C ILE A 438 -4.88 -49.00 -22.14
N TYR A 439 -5.63 -50.09 -22.31
CA TYR A 439 -5.38 -51.04 -23.41
C TYR A 439 -5.62 -50.44 -24.79
N ARG A 440 -6.56 -49.50 -24.91
CA ARG A 440 -6.75 -48.74 -26.16
C ARG A 440 -5.56 -47.84 -26.45
N MET A 441 -4.98 -47.21 -25.43
CA MET A 441 -3.77 -46.42 -25.57
C MET A 441 -2.60 -47.24 -26.10
N GLU A 442 -2.36 -48.44 -25.56
CA GLU A 442 -1.27 -49.33 -26.01
C GLU A 442 -1.33 -49.66 -27.51
N GLN A 443 -2.54 -49.73 -28.07
CA GLN A 443 -2.76 -49.99 -29.49
C GLN A 443 -2.38 -48.77 -30.34
N VAL A 444 -2.77 -47.57 -29.91
CA VAL A 444 -2.49 -46.32 -30.65
C VAL A 444 -1.02 -45.93 -30.55
N THR A 445 -0.40 -46.07 -29.39
CA THR A 445 0.99 -45.66 -29.14
C THR A 445 2.05 -46.58 -29.75
N GLY A 446 1.65 -47.75 -30.24
CA GLY A 446 2.57 -48.77 -30.76
C GLY A 446 3.40 -49.46 -29.67
N THR A 447 2.94 -49.40 -28.42
CA THR A 447 3.66 -49.98 -27.27
C THR A 447 3.08 -51.32 -26.81
N LYS A 448 2.07 -51.87 -27.49
CA LYS A 448 1.45 -53.16 -27.16
C LYS A 448 2.50 -54.27 -27.01
N GLY A 449 2.49 -54.95 -25.86
CA GLY A 449 3.39 -56.09 -25.57
C GLY A 449 4.76 -55.70 -25.02
N ARG A 450 4.99 -54.43 -24.66
CA ARG A 450 6.24 -53.98 -24.01
C ARG A 450 6.15 -53.98 -22.48
N GLN A 451 4.95 -54.08 -21.91
CA GLN A 451 4.62 -53.92 -20.50
C GLN A 451 4.40 -55.28 -19.82
N ASN A 452 4.77 -55.37 -18.54
CA ASN A 452 4.47 -56.53 -17.69
C ASN A 452 3.20 -56.28 -16.85
N THR A 453 2.65 -57.34 -16.23
CA THR A 453 1.49 -57.25 -15.33
C THR A 453 1.71 -56.36 -14.10
N ALA A 454 2.97 -56.12 -13.72
CA ALA A 454 3.33 -55.17 -12.67
C ALA A 454 3.34 -53.71 -13.15
N ASP A 455 3.48 -53.47 -14.45
CA ASP A 455 3.59 -52.14 -15.05
C ASP A 455 2.19 -51.53 -15.25
N ILE A 456 1.19 -52.36 -15.56
CA ILE A 456 -0.23 -52.00 -15.58
C ILE A 456 -0.94 -52.91 -14.60
N ASN A 457 -1.10 -52.44 -13.35
CA ASN A 457 -1.72 -53.24 -12.31
C ASN A 457 -3.26 -53.15 -12.38
N PRO A 458 -3.98 -54.24 -12.69
CA PRO A 458 -5.44 -54.19 -12.76
C PRO A 458 -6.12 -53.91 -11.42
N ARG A 459 -5.42 -54.10 -10.29
CA ARG A 459 -5.95 -53.93 -8.92
C ARG A 459 -6.04 -52.47 -8.48
N THR A 460 -5.31 -51.58 -9.13
CA THR A 460 -5.20 -50.17 -8.73
C THR A 460 -5.65 -49.20 -9.82
N ASN A 461 -6.11 -49.72 -10.97
CA ASN A 461 -6.65 -48.91 -12.06
C ASN A 461 -8.09 -49.33 -12.33
N GLY A 462 -9.03 -48.38 -12.22
CA GLY A 462 -10.46 -48.61 -12.46
C GLY A 462 -11.26 -49.22 -11.31
N ASP A 463 -10.69 -49.36 -10.10
CA ASP A 463 -11.33 -49.95 -8.91
C ASP A 463 -12.44 -49.08 -8.28
N ARG A 464 -12.49 -47.78 -8.59
CA ARG A 464 -13.56 -46.84 -8.18
C ARG A 464 -14.30 -46.22 -9.37
N ALA A 465 -14.04 -46.70 -10.58
CA ALA A 465 -14.74 -46.26 -11.78
C ALA A 465 -16.07 -47.00 -11.90
N SER A 466 -17.16 -46.29 -12.20
CA SER A 466 -18.39 -46.92 -12.68
C SER A 466 -18.20 -47.39 -14.13
N CYS A 467 -17.24 -48.30 -14.35
CA CYS A 467 -17.12 -49.02 -15.61
C CYS A 467 -18.35 -49.93 -15.65
N ARG A 468 -19.38 -49.52 -16.41
CA ARG A 468 -20.71 -50.14 -16.55
C ARG A 468 -20.82 -51.57 -15.98
N SER A 469 -21.13 -51.67 -14.69
CA SER A 469 -21.61 -52.89 -14.05
C SER A 469 -22.45 -52.52 -12.82
N SER A 470 -23.68 -53.00 -12.80
CA SER A 470 -24.74 -52.65 -11.86
C SER A 470 -24.79 -53.63 -10.68
N ASN A 471 -24.96 -53.08 -9.47
CA ASN A 471 -25.45 -53.71 -8.22
C ASN A 471 -24.40 -54.28 -7.24
N SER A 472 -24.11 -53.56 -6.14
CA SER A 472 -24.03 -54.13 -4.77
C SER A 472 -23.93 -53.05 -3.65
N ARG A 473 -24.35 -53.38 -2.42
CA ARG A 473 -24.49 -52.47 -1.24
C ARG A 473 -23.23 -52.44 -0.35
N SER A 474 -22.72 -51.24 -0.04
CA SER A 474 -21.60 -50.96 0.88
C SER A 474 -21.99 -51.04 2.37
N LYS A 475 -21.06 -51.38 3.29
CA LYS A 475 -21.30 -51.40 4.75
C LYS A 475 -21.17 -50.00 5.38
N VAL A 476 -22.01 -49.66 6.37
CA VAL A 476 -22.04 -48.30 6.96
C VAL A 476 -21.13 -48.16 8.19
N LEU A 477 -20.30 -47.11 8.27
CA LEU A 477 -19.43 -46.78 9.42
C LEU A 477 -20.08 -45.79 10.41
N ARG A 478 -19.79 -45.91 11.70
CA ARG A 478 -20.29 -45.01 12.77
C ARG A 478 -19.19 -44.21 13.48
N PHE A 479 -19.47 -42.93 13.77
CA PHE A 479 -18.61 -42.05 14.56
C PHE A 479 -18.76 -42.31 16.07
N THR A 480 -17.66 -42.23 16.82
CA THR A 480 -17.61 -42.50 18.26
C THR A 480 -17.45 -41.23 19.11
N SER A 481 -16.71 -40.23 18.64
CA SER A 481 -16.62 -38.91 19.30
C SER A 481 -16.34 -37.77 18.32
N ASN A 482 -16.77 -36.56 18.69
CA ASN A 482 -16.59 -35.33 17.94
C ASN A 482 -16.29 -34.14 18.87
N VAL A 483 -15.01 -33.83 19.10
CA VAL A 483 -14.61 -32.68 19.92
C VAL A 483 -14.37 -31.46 19.03
N THR A 484 -15.05 -30.35 19.31
CA THR A 484 -14.97 -29.12 18.50
C THR A 484 -14.25 -27.98 19.21
N MET A 485 -13.42 -27.26 18.46
CA MET A 485 -12.79 -25.99 18.84
C MET A 485 -13.18 -24.91 17.80
N SER A 486 -12.62 -23.70 17.91
CA SER A 486 -12.94 -22.59 17.00
C SER A 486 -12.47 -22.86 15.58
N GLU A 487 -11.25 -23.39 15.41
CA GLU A 487 -10.63 -23.63 14.10
C GLU A 487 -10.31 -25.10 13.83
N THR A 488 -10.67 -25.99 14.77
CA THR A 488 -10.36 -27.42 14.66
C THR A 488 -11.53 -28.31 15.07
N ILE A 489 -11.60 -29.51 14.49
CA ILE A 489 -12.55 -30.56 14.85
C ILE A 489 -11.77 -31.88 14.96
N LEU A 490 -11.83 -32.52 16.13
CA LEU A 490 -11.29 -33.86 16.35
C LEU A 490 -12.43 -34.88 16.20
N LEU A 491 -12.27 -35.81 15.25
CA LEU A 491 -13.23 -36.88 14.97
C LEU A 491 -12.61 -38.23 15.30
N THR A 492 -13.40 -39.12 15.91
CA THR A 492 -13.06 -40.54 16.05
C THR A 492 -14.22 -41.41 15.54
N TRP A 493 -13.92 -42.58 14.97
CA TRP A 493 -14.92 -43.51 14.46
C TRP A 493 -14.54 -44.96 14.71
N GLU A 494 -15.52 -45.86 14.55
CA GLU A 494 -15.33 -47.28 14.79
C GLU A 494 -14.28 -47.89 13.84
N ARG A 495 -13.52 -48.86 14.35
CA ARG A 495 -12.54 -49.57 13.54
C ARG A 495 -13.24 -50.57 12.62
N TYR A 496 -13.04 -50.40 11.31
CA TYR A 496 -13.51 -51.39 10.33
C TYR A 496 -12.62 -52.65 10.33
N ARG A 497 -13.23 -53.84 10.35
CA ARG A 497 -12.55 -55.13 10.11
C ARG A 497 -13.21 -55.81 8.91
N SER A 498 -12.43 -56.02 7.85
CA SER A 498 -12.85 -56.83 6.69
C SER A 498 -12.81 -58.33 7.06
N SER A 499 -13.71 -59.14 6.49
CA SER A 499 -13.81 -60.59 6.74
C SER A 499 -12.60 -61.38 6.23
N ALA A 500 -11.88 -60.86 5.23
CA ALA A 500 -10.63 -61.41 4.74
C ALA A 500 -9.45 -60.84 5.56
N THR A 501 -8.76 -61.72 6.27
CA THR A 501 -7.60 -61.39 7.10
C THR A 501 -6.42 -60.91 6.25
N ARG A 502 -6.36 -59.59 5.97
CA ARG A 502 -5.16 -58.70 5.87
C ARG A 502 -5.39 -57.37 5.14
N ASP A 503 -6.62 -56.95 4.88
CA ASP A 503 -6.87 -55.98 3.80
C ASP A 503 -7.65 -54.72 4.22
N LEU A 504 -7.06 -53.88 5.08
CA LEU A 504 -7.52 -52.50 5.29
C LEU A 504 -6.31 -51.56 5.37
N LEU A 505 -6.19 -50.60 4.43
CA LEU A 505 -5.01 -49.72 4.38
C LEU A 505 -5.22 -48.41 5.12
N SER A 506 -6.34 -47.73 4.88
CA SER A 506 -6.52 -46.36 5.35
C SER A 506 -8.00 -45.93 5.25
N PHE A 507 -8.36 -44.86 5.95
CA PHE A 507 -9.65 -44.17 5.83
C PHE A 507 -9.45 -42.84 5.10
N ILE A 508 -10.48 -42.36 4.40
CA ILE A 508 -10.52 -40.99 3.88
C ILE A 508 -11.68 -40.27 4.55
N VAL A 509 -11.40 -39.13 5.16
CA VAL A 509 -12.39 -38.21 5.72
C VAL A 509 -12.69 -37.13 4.69
N TYR A 510 -13.96 -37.01 4.31
CA TYR A 510 -14.47 -36.00 3.41
C TYR A 510 -15.17 -34.93 4.24
N TYR A 511 -14.83 -33.65 4.02
CA TYR A 511 -15.51 -32.55 4.70
C TYR A 511 -15.70 -31.35 3.77
N LYS A 512 -16.79 -30.60 3.95
CA LYS A 512 -17.02 -29.32 3.26
C LYS A 512 -17.90 -28.41 4.09
N GLU A 513 -17.84 -27.11 3.82
CA GLU A 513 -18.80 -26.16 4.38
C GLU A 513 -20.20 -26.43 3.83
N SER A 514 -21.19 -26.49 4.72
CA SER A 514 -22.58 -26.78 4.34
C SER A 514 -23.54 -26.02 5.24
N PRO A 515 -24.07 -24.87 4.78
CA PRO A 515 -25.05 -24.08 5.54
C PRO A 515 -26.35 -24.86 5.78
N PHE A 516 -26.73 -25.73 4.84
CA PHE A 516 -27.93 -26.57 4.91
C PHE A 516 -27.55 -28.04 5.05
N GLN A 517 -28.46 -28.85 5.63
CA GLN A 517 -28.27 -30.29 5.81
C GLN A 517 -28.73 -31.11 4.58
N ASN A 518 -28.30 -30.72 3.38
CA ASN A 518 -28.73 -31.31 2.11
C ASN A 518 -27.55 -31.77 1.23
N ALA A 519 -26.37 -31.98 1.82
CA ALA A 519 -25.18 -32.34 1.07
C ALA A 519 -25.32 -33.75 0.45
N THR A 520 -25.26 -33.83 -0.88
CA THR A 520 -25.26 -35.10 -1.62
C THR A 520 -23.84 -35.66 -1.81
N GLU A 521 -23.75 -36.98 -1.90
CA GLU A 521 -22.50 -37.73 -2.12
C GLU A 521 -21.94 -37.60 -3.54
N GLN A 522 -22.74 -37.12 -4.51
CA GLN A 522 -22.32 -36.93 -5.90
C GLN A 522 -21.21 -35.87 -6.00
N PHE A 523 -20.04 -36.26 -6.50
CA PHE A 523 -18.97 -35.34 -6.88
C PHE A 523 -19.41 -34.59 -8.16
N GLY A 524 -19.34 -33.26 -8.16
CA GLY A 524 -19.68 -32.44 -9.34
C GLY A 524 -18.83 -32.80 -10.57
N GLN A 525 -19.24 -32.31 -11.75
CA GLN A 525 -18.50 -32.49 -13.02
C GLN A 525 -17.04 -32.01 -12.95
N ASP A 526 -16.74 -31.08 -12.04
CA ASP A 526 -15.40 -30.63 -11.71
C ASP A 526 -14.95 -31.18 -10.35
N ALA A 527 -13.82 -31.88 -10.33
CA ALA A 527 -13.18 -32.34 -9.09
C ALA A 527 -12.77 -31.19 -8.15
N CYS A 528 -12.73 -29.95 -8.66
CA CYS A 528 -12.31 -28.74 -7.94
C CYS A 528 -13.31 -27.58 -8.09
N GLY A 529 -14.59 -27.85 -8.36
CA GLY A 529 -15.62 -26.81 -8.30
C GLY A 529 -15.78 -26.25 -6.88
N PHE A 530 -16.29 -25.02 -6.73
CA PHE A 530 -16.54 -24.35 -5.43
C PHE A 530 -17.42 -25.16 -4.45
N ASN A 531 -18.02 -26.26 -4.91
CA ASN A 531 -18.86 -27.21 -4.16
C ASN A 531 -18.22 -28.60 -3.95
N SER A 532 -16.91 -28.79 -4.18
CA SER A 532 -16.22 -30.08 -4.02
C SER A 532 -15.87 -30.40 -2.55
N TRP A 533 -15.83 -31.69 -2.21
CA TRP A 533 -15.47 -32.17 -0.87
C TRP A 533 -13.94 -32.09 -0.63
N ASN A 534 -13.50 -31.56 0.50
CA ASN A 534 -12.11 -31.67 0.96
C ASN A 534 -11.84 -33.07 1.49
N MET A 535 -10.62 -33.59 1.32
CA MET A 535 -10.27 -34.97 1.65
C MET A 535 -9.04 -35.03 2.56
N VAL A 536 -9.08 -35.91 3.57
CA VAL A 536 -7.95 -36.19 4.48
C VAL A 536 -7.79 -37.69 4.63
N ASP A 537 -6.61 -38.21 4.28
CA ASP A 537 -6.27 -39.62 4.48
C ASP A 537 -5.84 -39.87 5.93
N VAL A 538 -6.33 -40.97 6.51
CA VAL A 538 -6.16 -41.32 7.93
C VAL A 538 -5.78 -42.79 8.04
N ASP A 539 -4.52 -43.02 8.37
CA ASP A 539 -3.97 -44.35 8.51
C ASP A 539 -4.56 -45.12 9.70
N LEU A 540 -4.52 -46.45 9.60
CA LEU A 540 -4.96 -47.30 10.71
C LEU A 540 -3.99 -47.20 11.89
N PRO A 541 -4.48 -46.94 13.12
CA PRO A 541 -3.64 -46.98 14.32
C PRO A 541 -2.99 -48.36 14.49
N LEU A 542 -1.67 -48.38 14.72
CA LEU A 542 -0.89 -49.60 14.94
C LEU A 542 -1.35 -50.36 16.20
N ASN A 543 -1.81 -49.63 17.21
CA ASN A 543 -2.41 -50.23 18.40
C ASN A 543 -3.83 -50.73 18.08
N LYS A 544 -4.12 -51.99 18.41
CA LYS A 544 -5.40 -52.64 18.10
C LYS A 544 -6.56 -52.14 18.96
N ASP A 545 -6.24 -51.57 20.12
CA ASP A 545 -7.22 -51.06 21.09
C ASP A 545 -7.53 -49.56 20.88
N GLN A 546 -6.80 -48.89 19.99
CA GLN A 546 -7.03 -47.48 19.66
C GLN A 546 -7.93 -47.35 18.43
N GLU A 547 -8.96 -46.51 18.56
CA GLU A 547 -9.84 -46.13 17.46
C GLU A 547 -9.16 -45.13 16.51
N PRO A 548 -9.44 -45.19 15.20
CA PRO A 548 -8.98 -44.19 14.24
C PRO A 548 -9.54 -42.80 14.59
N SER A 549 -8.69 -41.79 14.46
CA SER A 549 -9.05 -40.40 14.74
C SER A 549 -8.33 -39.41 13.82
N VAL A 550 -8.93 -38.25 13.58
CA VAL A 550 -8.33 -37.16 12.80
C VAL A 550 -8.63 -35.80 13.43
N LEU A 551 -7.63 -34.93 13.42
CA LEU A 551 -7.79 -33.51 13.75
C LEU A 551 -7.88 -32.70 12.44
N LEU A 552 -9.08 -32.24 12.10
CA LEU A 552 -9.29 -31.28 11.03
C LEU A 552 -8.90 -29.89 11.55
N ALA A 553 -8.03 -29.17 10.84
CA ALA A 553 -7.52 -27.86 11.24
C ALA A 553 -7.74 -26.79 10.16
N SER A 554 -7.53 -25.52 10.50
CA SER A 554 -7.77 -24.35 9.61
C SER A 554 -9.23 -24.20 9.16
N LEU A 555 -10.18 -24.56 10.04
CA LEU A 555 -11.61 -24.40 9.80
C LEU A 555 -12.05 -22.98 10.20
N GLN A 556 -13.12 -22.50 9.58
CA GLN A 556 -13.72 -21.22 9.94
C GLN A 556 -14.50 -21.34 11.26
N PRO A 557 -14.34 -20.40 12.20
CA PRO A 557 -15.13 -20.37 13.43
C PRO A 557 -16.61 -20.10 13.19
N TRP A 558 -17.47 -20.76 13.97
CA TRP A 558 -18.94 -20.71 13.88
C TRP A 558 -19.52 -21.13 12.52
N VAL A 559 -18.87 -22.07 11.83
CA VAL A 559 -19.31 -22.57 10.52
C VAL A 559 -19.71 -24.04 10.62
N GLN A 560 -20.77 -24.42 9.91
CA GLN A 560 -21.27 -25.79 9.85
C GLN A 560 -20.60 -26.55 8.70
N TYR A 561 -20.02 -27.71 9.02
CA TYR A 561 -19.35 -28.60 8.09
C TYR A 561 -20.14 -29.89 7.93
N ALA A 562 -20.33 -30.32 6.70
CA ALA A 562 -20.76 -31.68 6.35
C ALA A 562 -19.53 -32.59 6.30
N ILE A 563 -19.58 -33.75 6.94
CA ILE A 563 -18.43 -34.66 7.07
C ILE A 563 -18.87 -36.11 6.92
N PHE A 564 -18.11 -36.93 6.20
CA PHE A 564 -18.27 -38.39 6.19
C PHE A 564 -16.93 -39.10 6.01
N VAL A 565 -16.85 -40.38 6.36
CA VAL A 565 -15.63 -41.20 6.31
C VAL A 565 -15.84 -42.39 5.38
N ARG A 566 -14.82 -42.73 4.59
CA ARG A 566 -14.81 -43.92 3.74
C ARG A 566 -13.59 -44.78 4.03
N ALA A 567 -13.79 -46.08 4.19
CA ALA A 567 -12.74 -47.07 4.35
C ALA A 567 -12.24 -47.60 2.99
N ILE A 568 -10.91 -47.77 2.86
CA ILE A 568 -10.27 -48.35 1.68
C ILE A 568 -9.75 -49.76 2.01
N ALA A 569 -10.37 -50.77 1.40
CA ALA A 569 -9.88 -52.14 1.41
C ALA A 569 -9.26 -52.50 0.05
N LEU A 570 -8.05 -53.06 0.04
CA LEU A 570 -7.44 -53.69 -1.15
C LEU A 570 -7.52 -55.20 -0.95
N THR A 571 -8.45 -55.90 -1.59
CA THR A 571 -8.40 -57.37 -1.55
C THR A 571 -7.49 -57.95 -2.61
N THR A 572 -6.92 -59.09 -2.28
CA THR A 572 -5.99 -59.84 -3.12
C THR A 572 -6.66 -60.98 -3.91
N ALA A 573 -7.92 -61.31 -3.62
CA ALA A 573 -8.67 -62.40 -4.26
C ALA A 573 -9.64 -61.85 -5.32
N GLU A 574 -9.62 -62.49 -6.50
CA GLU A 574 -10.47 -62.20 -7.67
C GLU A 574 -11.93 -62.67 -7.49
N GLU A 575 -12.29 -63.21 -6.31
CA GLU A 575 -13.59 -63.80 -6.06
C GLU A 575 -14.35 -63.02 -4.97
N GLU A 576 -15.56 -62.63 -5.35
CA GLU A 576 -16.57 -61.85 -4.61
C GLU A 576 -16.33 -60.34 -4.50
N GLY A 577 -17.29 -59.59 -5.05
CA GLY A 577 -17.25 -58.15 -5.18
C GLY A 577 -16.98 -57.44 -3.85
N ASN A 578 -15.91 -56.68 -3.82
CA ASN A 578 -15.55 -55.91 -2.63
C ASN A 578 -16.55 -54.80 -2.35
N HIS A 579 -17.11 -54.83 -1.15
CA HIS A 579 -17.93 -53.75 -0.62
C HIS A 579 -17.08 -52.94 0.36
N GLY A 580 -16.71 -51.72 -0.03
CA GLY A 580 -16.08 -50.77 0.88
C GLY A 580 -17.01 -50.45 2.07
N ALA A 581 -16.50 -49.69 3.04
CA ALA A 581 -17.35 -49.14 4.10
C ALA A 581 -17.38 -47.61 4.07
N GLN A 582 -18.53 -47.01 4.35
CA GLN A 582 -18.75 -45.57 4.26
C GLN A 582 -19.67 -45.12 5.41
N SER A 583 -19.39 -44.00 6.06
CA SER A 583 -20.30 -43.43 7.06
C SER A 583 -21.41 -42.63 6.40
N GLU A 584 -22.48 -42.37 7.15
CA GLU A 584 -23.42 -41.31 6.79
C GLU A 584 -22.75 -39.93 6.89
N VAL A 585 -23.34 -38.95 6.21
CA VAL A 585 -22.93 -37.55 6.28
C VAL A 585 -23.43 -36.95 7.59
N ILE A 586 -22.51 -36.56 8.46
CA ILE A 586 -22.80 -35.83 9.71
C ILE A 586 -22.56 -34.32 9.51
N TYR A 587 -23.22 -33.52 10.34
CA TYR A 587 -23.06 -32.06 10.32
C TYR A 587 -22.54 -31.58 11.67
N ILE A 588 -21.39 -30.90 11.67
CA ILE A 588 -20.74 -30.41 12.88
C ILE A 588 -20.44 -28.92 12.73
N ARG A 589 -20.76 -28.13 13.77
CA ARG A 589 -20.45 -26.69 13.82
C ARG A 589 -19.24 -26.42 14.72
N THR A 590 -18.30 -25.62 14.25
CA THR A 590 -17.13 -25.15 15.03
C THR A 590 -17.55 -24.15 16.11
N LYS A 591 -16.71 -23.99 17.15
CA LYS A 591 -16.96 -23.02 18.23
C LYS A 591 -16.81 -21.57 17.72
N PRO A 592 -17.44 -20.58 18.37
CA PRO A 592 -17.28 -19.18 18.01
C PRO A 592 -15.87 -18.67 18.32
N ALA A 593 -15.49 -17.57 17.67
CA ALA A 593 -14.25 -16.83 17.89
C ALA A 593 -14.53 -15.32 17.88
N ALA A 594 -13.53 -14.49 18.21
CA ALA A 594 -13.69 -13.04 18.16
C ALA A 594 -14.05 -12.59 16.73
N PRO A 595 -15.04 -11.69 16.55
CA PRO A 595 -15.39 -11.18 15.21
C PRO A 595 -14.26 -10.40 14.56
N THR A 596 -14.33 -10.26 13.23
CA THR A 596 -13.48 -9.31 12.48
C THR A 596 -13.94 -7.86 12.68
N VAL A 597 -13.17 -6.88 12.18
CA VAL A 597 -13.46 -5.45 12.37
C VAL A 597 -14.73 -5.01 11.61
N PRO A 598 -15.54 -4.10 12.16
CA PRO A 598 -16.62 -3.44 11.42
C PRO A 598 -16.09 -2.67 10.21
N LEU A 599 -16.92 -2.57 9.16
CA LEU A 599 -16.55 -1.96 7.88
C LEU A 599 -17.21 -0.58 7.69
N ASP A 600 -16.67 0.23 6.78
CA ASP A 600 -17.26 1.48 6.29
C ASP A 600 -17.82 2.39 7.39
N VAL A 601 -16.97 2.77 8.35
CA VAL A 601 -17.35 3.68 9.43
C VAL A 601 -17.50 5.09 8.86
N ILE A 602 -18.68 5.67 9.08
CA ILE A 602 -19.06 7.02 8.65
C ILE A 602 -19.51 7.80 9.89
N SER A 603 -19.01 9.03 10.03
CA SER A 603 -19.33 9.99 11.07
C SER A 603 -19.91 11.28 10.47
N MET A 604 -20.92 11.83 11.13
CA MET A 604 -21.58 13.08 10.77
C MET A 604 -21.88 13.89 12.03
N ALA A 605 -21.60 15.19 12.00
CA ALA A 605 -21.96 16.09 13.09
C ALA A 605 -23.41 16.54 12.98
N SER A 606 -24.24 16.16 13.95
CA SER A 606 -25.67 16.53 13.98
C SER A 606 -25.94 17.83 14.73
N SER A 607 -25.11 18.17 15.71
CA SER A 607 -25.18 19.44 16.45
C SER A 607 -23.80 19.84 16.99
N SER A 608 -23.73 20.96 17.72
CA SER A 608 -22.49 21.40 18.39
C SER A 608 -22.05 20.44 19.50
N SER A 609 -22.91 19.56 19.98
CA SER A 609 -22.62 18.62 21.06
C SER A 609 -22.95 17.16 20.74
N GLN A 610 -23.21 16.85 19.46
CA GLN A 610 -23.63 15.52 19.02
C GLN A 610 -22.97 15.06 17.73
N LEU A 611 -22.58 13.78 17.70
CA LEU A 611 -22.07 13.08 16.52
C LEU A 611 -22.93 11.84 16.24
N LEU A 612 -23.38 11.68 15.00
CA LEU A 612 -23.99 10.47 14.47
C LEU A 612 -22.92 9.62 13.80
N VAL A 613 -22.79 8.36 14.20
CA VAL A 613 -21.85 7.40 13.63
C VAL A 613 -22.60 6.20 13.10
N ARG A 614 -22.24 5.72 11.91
CA ARG A 614 -22.83 4.56 11.23
C ARG A 614 -21.71 3.66 10.71
N TRP A 615 -21.95 2.36 10.65
CA TRP A 615 -20.98 1.39 10.15
C TRP A 615 -21.69 0.22 9.48
N LYS A 616 -20.92 -0.67 8.85
CA LYS A 616 -21.39 -1.97 8.34
C LYS A 616 -20.90 -3.10 9.25
N PRO A 617 -21.65 -4.22 9.30
CA PRO A 617 -21.24 -5.40 10.06
C PRO A 617 -19.91 -5.98 9.54
N PRO A 618 -19.17 -6.71 10.38
CA PRO A 618 -17.90 -7.32 10.00
C PRO A 618 -18.06 -8.43 8.95
N THR A 619 -17.07 -8.59 8.06
CA THR A 619 -17.08 -9.61 6.99
C THR A 619 -17.24 -11.01 7.55
N ASN A 620 -16.52 -11.32 8.63
CA ASN A 620 -16.58 -12.59 9.33
C ASN A 620 -17.02 -12.35 10.78
N PRO A 621 -18.31 -12.54 11.09
CA PRO A 621 -18.86 -12.35 12.44
C PRO A 621 -18.40 -13.41 13.46
N HIS A 622 -17.97 -14.58 12.98
CA HIS A 622 -17.54 -15.73 13.81
C HIS A 622 -18.51 -16.10 14.94
N GLY A 623 -19.80 -15.80 14.74
CA GLY A 623 -20.85 -15.86 15.75
C GLY A 623 -22.00 -14.91 15.39
N ASN A 624 -23.15 -15.06 16.04
CA ASN A 624 -24.21 -14.06 15.93
C ASN A 624 -23.78 -12.78 16.67
N ILE A 625 -23.78 -11.65 15.97
CA ILE A 625 -23.49 -10.33 16.56
C ILE A 625 -24.61 -9.96 17.54
N THR A 626 -24.23 -9.57 18.75
CA THR A 626 -25.18 -9.17 19.81
C THR A 626 -25.21 -7.67 20.00
N ASN A 627 -24.04 -7.03 20.04
CA ASN A 627 -23.90 -5.59 20.18
C ASN A 627 -22.57 -5.09 19.58
N TYR A 628 -22.44 -3.77 19.51
CA TYR A 628 -21.23 -3.06 19.16
C TYR A 628 -20.80 -2.21 20.36
N LEU A 629 -19.49 -2.18 20.63
CA LEU A 629 -18.91 -1.31 21.65
C LEU A 629 -18.30 -0.10 20.95
N VAL A 630 -18.87 1.08 21.21
CA VAL A 630 -18.40 2.35 20.65
C VAL A 630 -17.66 3.09 21.75
N ARG A 631 -16.41 3.50 21.51
CA ARG A 631 -15.60 4.30 22.44
C ARG A 631 -15.21 5.60 21.77
N TRP A 632 -15.20 6.71 22.52
CA TRP A 632 -14.76 7.99 21.97
C TRP A 632 -13.85 8.74 22.94
N GLN A 633 -12.87 9.43 22.37
CA GLN A 633 -11.85 10.18 23.10
C GLN A 633 -11.63 11.54 22.45
N GLN A 634 -11.67 12.60 23.27
CA GLN A 634 -11.33 13.94 22.83
C GLN A 634 -9.86 14.01 22.40
N GLN A 635 -9.60 14.59 21.24
CA GLN A 635 -8.25 14.84 20.73
C GLN A 635 -7.84 16.28 21.03
N ALA A 636 -6.55 16.49 21.27
CA ALA A 636 -5.99 17.82 21.41
C ALA A 636 -5.91 18.49 20.03
N GLU A 637 -6.16 19.80 19.97
CA GLU A 637 -5.90 20.60 18.77
C GLU A 637 -4.38 20.76 18.59
N ASP A 638 -3.95 20.91 17.33
CA ASP A 638 -2.52 20.98 16.99
C ASP A 638 -1.85 22.21 17.64
N SER A 639 -0.76 21.97 18.39
CA SER A 639 -0.02 23.02 19.08
C SER A 639 0.57 24.05 18.11
N ASP A 640 0.87 23.67 16.86
CA ASP A 640 1.46 24.54 15.85
C ASP A 640 0.46 25.57 15.30
N LEU A 641 -0.85 25.29 15.42
CA LEU A 641 -1.91 26.24 15.09
C LEU A 641 -1.85 27.47 16.01
N SER A 642 -1.35 27.36 17.23
CA SER A 642 -1.21 28.50 18.16
C SER A 642 0.01 29.40 17.88
N LEU A 643 0.98 28.91 17.09
CA LEU A 643 2.27 29.56 16.83
C LEU A 643 2.30 30.39 15.53
N SER A 644 1.30 30.26 14.67
CA SER A 644 1.25 30.87 13.33
C SER A 644 0.77 32.33 13.33
N GLY A 645 1.36 33.17 12.47
CA GLY A 645 1.01 34.60 12.34
C GLY A 645 -0.19 34.88 11.42
N TYR A 646 -1.42 34.56 11.86
CA TYR A 646 -2.66 34.64 11.04
C TYR A 646 -3.09 36.02 10.54
N CYS A 647 -2.39 37.09 10.90
CA CYS A 647 -2.70 38.43 10.40
C CYS A 647 -2.26 38.68 8.96
N HIS A 648 -1.39 37.83 8.42
CA HIS A 648 -0.88 37.93 7.04
C HIS A 648 -1.40 36.83 6.11
N LYS A 649 -2.35 35.99 6.58
CA LYS A 649 -2.92 34.85 5.84
C LYS A 649 -4.45 34.90 5.92
N GLU A 650 -5.14 34.63 4.81
CA GLU A 650 -6.58 34.38 4.85
C GLU A 650 -6.84 33.03 5.52
N VAL A 651 -7.64 33.02 6.59
CA VAL A 651 -8.04 31.80 7.29
C VAL A 651 -9.09 31.10 6.43
N LYS A 652 -8.70 30.09 5.65
CA LYS A 652 -9.67 29.13 5.13
C LYS A 652 -10.03 28.20 6.29
N LEU A 653 -11.30 28.23 6.71
CA LEU A 653 -11.79 27.44 7.83
C LEU A 653 -11.63 25.94 7.53
N PRO A 654 -11.29 25.10 8.53
CA PRO A 654 -11.39 23.65 8.41
C PRO A 654 -12.84 23.28 8.12
N SER A 655 -13.05 22.57 7.02
CA SER A 655 -14.34 21.95 6.70
C SER A 655 -14.74 21.01 7.86
N ILE A 656 -16.02 21.03 8.25
CA ILE A 656 -16.57 20.01 9.14
C ILE A 656 -16.28 18.66 8.49
N VAL A 657 -15.46 17.83 9.15
CA VAL A 657 -15.15 16.46 8.70
C VAL A 657 -16.41 15.62 8.88
N ASN A 658 -17.35 15.78 7.96
CA ASN A 658 -18.42 14.83 7.72
C ASN A 658 -17.87 13.85 6.68
N THR A 659 -17.82 12.57 6.99
CA THR A 659 -17.55 11.52 5.98
C THR A 659 -18.77 11.30 5.06
N ALA A 660 -19.58 12.34 4.88
CA ALA A 660 -20.74 12.34 4.01
C ALA A 660 -20.27 12.36 2.55
N PHE A 661 -20.11 11.17 1.98
CA PHE A 661 -20.49 11.01 0.58
C PHE A 661 -21.94 11.43 0.44
N ASN A 662 -22.20 12.33 -0.50
CA ASN A 662 -23.53 12.71 -0.96
C ASN A 662 -24.38 11.47 -1.22
N ASN A 663 -25.21 11.10 -0.25
CA ASN A 663 -26.36 10.24 -0.45
C ASN A 663 -27.58 11.07 -0.06
N GLU A 664 -28.23 11.64 -1.07
CA GLU A 664 -29.66 11.89 -0.94
C GLU A 664 -30.35 10.56 -0.57
N GLY A 665 -31.01 10.54 0.59
CA GLY A 665 -32.06 9.58 0.90
C GLY A 665 -31.72 8.54 1.97
N ASP A 666 -32.02 8.85 3.23
CA ASP A 666 -32.87 7.98 4.07
C ASP A 666 -33.40 8.79 5.27
N GLY A 667 -34.44 9.59 5.04
CA GLY A 667 -35.30 10.11 6.11
C GLY A 667 -36.34 9.05 6.51
N PRO A 668 -36.99 9.17 7.68
CA PRO A 668 -37.90 8.15 8.20
C PRO A 668 -39.05 7.88 7.21
N ARG A 669 -39.32 6.60 6.96
CA ARG A 669 -40.36 6.11 6.05
C ARG A 669 -41.75 6.47 6.57
N ASP A 670 -42.39 7.45 5.93
CA ASP A 670 -43.83 7.68 5.98
C ASP A 670 -44.51 6.80 4.90
N PRO A 671 -45.51 5.96 5.22
CA PRO A 671 -46.00 4.93 4.30
C PRO A 671 -47.04 5.45 3.31
N SER A 672 -46.76 6.57 2.61
CA SER A 672 -47.65 7.06 1.55
C SER A 672 -46.97 7.95 0.50
N ASN A 673 -46.01 7.42 -0.27
CA ASN A 673 -45.78 7.96 -1.61
C ASN A 673 -45.08 6.96 -2.54
N LYS A 674 -45.82 6.45 -3.54
CA LYS A 674 -45.26 5.72 -4.67
C LYS A 674 -44.87 6.78 -5.71
N ASP A 675 -43.59 7.08 -5.83
CA ASP A 675 -42.92 7.57 -7.07
C ASP A 675 -41.52 8.15 -6.76
N LYS A 676 -40.54 7.27 -6.47
CA LYS A 676 -39.11 7.58 -6.63
C LYS A 676 -38.44 6.37 -7.28
N CYS A 677 -37.88 6.57 -8.47
CA CYS A 677 -37.17 5.54 -9.24
C CYS A 677 -36.03 4.89 -8.42
N CYS A 678 -35.85 3.57 -8.56
CA CYS A 678 -34.68 2.86 -8.03
C CYS A 678 -33.40 3.29 -8.77
N SER A 679 -32.29 3.46 -8.05
CA SER A 679 -30.96 3.63 -8.66
C SER A 679 -30.64 2.42 -9.53
N CYS A 680 -30.28 2.68 -10.80
CA CYS A 680 -29.89 1.63 -11.73
C CYS A 680 -28.67 0.86 -11.21
N PRO A 681 -28.52 -0.43 -11.57
CA PRO A 681 -27.30 -1.19 -11.30
C PRO A 681 -26.07 -0.45 -11.84
N LYS A 682 -24.96 -0.54 -11.11
CA LYS A 682 -23.67 0.05 -11.49
C LYS A 682 -23.38 -0.27 -12.95
N THR A 683 -23.05 0.76 -13.73
CA THR A 683 -22.69 0.61 -15.13
C THR A 683 -21.49 -0.33 -15.29
N GLN A 684 -21.41 -1.03 -16.43
CA GLN A 684 -20.35 -2.00 -16.72
C GLN A 684 -18.93 -1.40 -16.59
N ALA A 685 -18.78 -0.08 -16.80
CA ALA A 685 -17.54 0.65 -16.57
C ALA A 685 -17.16 0.76 -15.07
N GLN A 686 -18.13 0.95 -14.18
CA GLN A 686 -17.89 1.01 -12.73
C GLN A 686 -17.53 -0.37 -12.16
N LEU A 687 -18.18 -1.44 -12.65
CA LEU A 687 -17.85 -2.81 -12.29
C LEU A 687 -16.45 -3.22 -12.80
N ALA A 688 -16.04 -2.70 -13.96
CA ALA A 688 -14.68 -2.93 -14.49
C ALA A 688 -13.61 -2.21 -13.65
N MET A 689 -13.85 -0.96 -13.23
CA MET A 689 -12.94 -0.22 -12.34
C MET A 689 -12.78 -0.92 -10.98
N GLU A 690 -13.86 -1.41 -10.37
CA GLU A 690 -13.80 -2.17 -9.11
C GLU A 690 -13.07 -3.51 -9.27
N ALA A 691 -13.28 -4.22 -10.38
CA ALA A 691 -12.56 -5.46 -10.67
C ALA A 691 -11.05 -5.22 -10.88
N GLU A 692 -10.68 -4.10 -11.48
CA GLU A 692 -9.28 -3.68 -11.67
C GLU A 692 -8.62 -3.29 -10.34
N GLU A 693 -9.34 -2.61 -9.46
CA GLU A 693 -8.89 -2.26 -8.10
C GLU A 693 -8.64 -3.51 -7.25
N VAL A 694 -9.59 -4.46 -7.24
CA VAL A 694 -9.43 -5.74 -6.55
C VAL A 694 -8.28 -6.57 -7.14
N SER A 695 -8.12 -6.57 -8.47
CA SER A 695 -6.98 -7.23 -9.12
C SER A 695 -5.66 -6.59 -8.73
N PHE A 696 -5.60 -5.26 -8.63
CA PHE A 696 -4.38 -4.56 -8.22
C PHE A 696 -4.02 -4.93 -6.79
N GLN A 697 -4.99 -4.86 -5.86
CA GLN A 697 -4.74 -5.13 -4.45
C GLN A 697 -4.23 -6.56 -4.23
N LYS A 698 -4.85 -7.56 -4.87
CA LYS A 698 -4.37 -8.94 -4.83
C LYS A 698 -2.96 -9.11 -5.40
N LYS A 699 -2.64 -8.43 -6.50
CA LYS A 699 -1.29 -8.51 -7.12
C LYS A 699 -0.24 -7.75 -6.31
N PHE A 700 -0.62 -6.65 -5.67
CA PHE A 700 0.25 -5.89 -4.77
C PHE A 700 0.53 -6.67 -3.49
N GLU A 701 -0.47 -7.33 -2.89
CA GLU A 701 -0.29 -8.26 -1.77
C GLU A 701 0.64 -9.43 -2.14
N ASN A 702 0.47 -10.02 -3.32
CA ASN A 702 1.40 -11.04 -3.83
C ASN A 702 2.83 -10.51 -4.01
N PHE A 703 2.99 -9.27 -4.50
CA PHE A 703 4.30 -8.61 -4.59
C PHE A 703 4.93 -8.40 -3.21
N LEU A 704 4.13 -7.99 -2.22
CA LEU A 704 4.58 -7.87 -0.82
C LEU A 704 5.01 -9.22 -0.25
N HIS A 705 4.22 -10.28 -0.46
CA HIS A 705 4.56 -11.64 -0.02
C HIS A 705 5.87 -12.14 -0.66
N ASN A 706 6.03 -12.00 -1.97
CA ASN A 706 7.26 -12.43 -2.65
C ASN A 706 8.48 -11.58 -2.27
N SER A 707 8.25 -10.31 -1.92
CA SER A 707 9.30 -9.42 -1.45
C SER A 707 9.73 -9.79 -0.03
N ILE A 708 8.81 -9.90 0.91
CA ILE A 708 9.13 -10.18 2.33
C ILE A 708 9.75 -11.58 2.50
N PHE A 709 9.31 -12.56 1.71
CA PHE A 709 9.75 -13.96 1.82
C PHE A 709 10.60 -14.38 0.61
N VAL A 710 11.89 -14.02 0.62
CA VAL A 710 12.87 -14.66 -0.29
C VAL A 710 13.35 -15.94 0.37
N PRO A 711 13.19 -17.14 -0.24
CA PRO A 711 13.79 -18.36 0.28
C PRO A 711 15.31 -18.18 0.20
N VAL A 712 15.99 -18.12 1.36
CA VAL A 712 17.45 -18.12 1.39
C VAL A 712 17.90 -19.49 0.90
N LEU A 713 18.36 -19.57 -0.35
CA LEU A 713 19.06 -20.74 -0.89
C LEU A 713 20.45 -20.84 -0.22
N GLN A 714 20.49 -21.41 0.98
CA GLN A 714 21.74 -21.92 1.54
C GLN A 714 22.12 -23.20 0.79
N GLY A 715 23.06 -23.04 -0.14
CA GLY A 715 23.69 -24.15 -0.82
C GLY A 715 24.61 -24.97 0.08
N HIS A 716 24.73 -26.24 -0.28
CA HIS A 716 25.79 -27.20 0.06
C HIS A 716 25.77 -27.80 1.47
N CYS A 717 25.06 -28.93 1.58
CA CYS A 717 25.41 -30.00 2.51
C CYS A 717 26.82 -30.52 2.18
N ILE A 718 27.76 -30.39 3.13
CA ILE A 718 28.90 -31.30 3.26
C ILE A 718 28.70 -32.05 4.58
N PRO A 719 28.73 -33.39 4.59
CA PRO A 719 28.57 -34.18 5.81
C PRO A 719 29.91 -34.39 6.50
N LEU A 720 30.12 -33.81 7.69
CA LEU A 720 31.18 -34.25 8.61
C LEU A 720 30.70 -34.21 10.07
N LEU A 721 30.47 -35.42 10.58
CA LEU A 721 30.83 -35.97 11.90
C LEU A 721 30.77 -35.06 13.15
N LEU A 722 29.82 -35.42 14.02
CA LEU A 722 29.86 -35.45 15.49
C LEU A 722 31.10 -34.82 16.17
N ASP A 723 30.89 -33.73 16.92
CA ASP A 723 31.14 -33.79 18.36
C ASP A 723 30.28 -32.75 19.14
N GLN A 724 30.00 -33.11 20.38
CA GLN A 724 29.00 -32.57 21.31
C GLN A 724 29.28 -31.12 21.73
N VAL A 725 28.22 -30.30 21.94
CA VAL A 725 28.06 -29.37 23.10
C VAL A 725 26.64 -28.72 23.09
N SER A 726 25.86 -29.07 24.11
CA SER A 726 24.72 -28.38 24.77
C SER A 726 23.73 -27.49 23.97
N LEU A 727 22.55 -28.03 23.67
CA LEU A 727 21.32 -27.29 23.43
C LEU A 727 20.71 -26.78 24.75
N ARG A 728 20.66 -25.46 24.97
CA ARG A 728 19.77 -24.84 25.96
C ARG A 728 18.53 -24.26 25.28
N ARG A 729 17.40 -24.92 25.52
CA ARG A 729 16.02 -24.45 25.32
C ARG A 729 15.82 -23.05 25.94
N ARG A 730 15.09 -22.16 25.25
CA ARG A 730 14.31 -21.12 25.92
C ARG A 730 12.85 -21.25 25.48
N ARG A 731 12.00 -21.52 26.47
CA ARG A 731 10.54 -21.63 26.43
C ARG A 731 9.92 -20.24 26.45
N ASP A 732 8.88 -20.08 25.67
CA ASP A 732 7.76 -19.18 25.90
C ASP A 732 7.04 -19.54 27.21
N VAL A 733 6.70 -18.56 28.05
CA VAL A 733 5.57 -18.61 29.00
C VAL A 733 5.09 -17.18 29.28
N LEU A 734 3.86 -16.86 28.85
CA LEU A 734 2.98 -15.89 29.52
C LEU A 734 2.45 -16.50 30.82
N GLY A 735 2.41 -15.72 31.90
CA GLY A 735 1.76 -16.12 33.16
C GLY A 735 1.59 -14.96 34.13
N THR A 736 0.33 -14.59 34.32
CA THR A 736 -0.26 -13.58 35.22
C THR A 736 -0.01 -13.79 36.72
N GLY A 737 0.04 -12.69 37.50
CA GLY A 737 -0.27 -12.68 38.95
C GLY A 737 0.52 -11.66 39.80
N HIS A 738 -0.13 -10.60 40.30
CA HIS A 738 0.25 -9.83 41.51
C HIS A 738 -0.19 -10.62 42.78
N PRO A 739 0.29 -10.36 44.04
CA PRO A 739 0.62 -9.05 44.63
C PRO A 739 1.79 -8.97 45.65
N ALA A 740 2.13 -7.71 46.00
CA ALA A 740 2.74 -7.19 47.26
C ALA A 740 4.06 -7.78 47.81
N GLY A 741 5.05 -6.90 48.01
CA GLY A 741 6.05 -7.07 49.07
C GLY A 741 7.47 -6.61 48.75
N LEU A 742 7.88 -5.53 49.45
CA LEU A 742 9.26 -5.19 49.84
C LEU A 742 10.22 -4.65 48.77
N PHE A 743 10.21 -3.32 48.68
CA PHE A 743 11.39 -2.52 48.43
C PHE A 743 12.47 -2.81 49.48
N ASN A 744 13.72 -3.02 49.05
CA ASN A 744 14.88 -2.65 49.86
C ASN A 744 16.00 -2.08 48.99
N ASN A 745 16.51 -0.96 49.48
CA ASN A 745 17.49 -0.07 48.90
C ASN A 745 18.89 -0.70 48.75
N SER A 746 19.57 -0.38 47.65
CA SER A 746 21.01 -0.09 47.70
C SER A 746 21.34 1.08 46.76
N SER A 747 21.56 2.21 47.42
CA SER A 747 22.02 3.51 46.94
C SER A 747 23.51 3.50 46.56
N LEU A 748 23.86 4.00 45.37
CA LEU A 748 24.67 5.22 45.05
C LEU A 748 26.11 4.90 44.56
N PRO A 749 26.85 5.80 43.86
CA PRO A 749 26.57 7.22 43.58
C PRO A 749 26.81 7.74 42.13
N GLY A 750 25.94 8.67 41.72
CA GLY A 750 26.28 10.05 41.31
C GLY A 750 27.25 10.33 40.16
N SER A 751 26.70 10.82 39.04
CA SER A 751 27.30 11.94 38.30
C SER A 751 26.20 12.92 37.88
N ASN A 752 26.30 14.14 38.39
CA ASN A 752 25.38 15.26 38.17
C ASN A 752 25.52 15.79 36.73
N GLY A 753 24.43 15.73 35.98
CA GLY A 753 24.20 16.54 34.79
C GLY A 753 22.79 17.12 34.86
N ASN A 754 22.68 18.42 35.11
CA ASN A 754 21.43 19.17 35.11
C ASN A 754 20.78 19.12 33.73
N HIS A 755 19.87 18.17 33.50
CA HIS A 755 18.86 18.28 32.47
C HIS A 755 17.56 18.74 33.12
N THR A 756 17.20 20.00 32.86
CA THR A 756 15.85 20.52 33.05
C THR A 756 14.89 19.68 32.21
N SER A 757 14.25 18.71 32.84
CA SER A 757 13.13 17.96 32.29
C SER A 757 11.95 18.93 32.12
N PHE A 758 11.69 19.33 30.88
CA PHE A 758 10.36 19.78 30.49
C PHE A 758 9.42 18.58 30.59
N ASN A 759 8.64 18.53 31.66
CA ASN A 759 7.49 17.64 31.77
C ASN A 759 6.44 18.08 30.73
N HIS A 760 6.40 17.42 29.57
CA HIS A 760 5.16 17.32 28.82
C HIS A 760 4.28 16.30 29.54
N SER A 761 3.42 16.80 30.43
CA SER A 761 2.25 16.06 30.87
C SER A 761 1.31 15.90 29.68
N ASN A 762 1.34 14.74 29.02
CA ASN A 762 0.18 14.27 28.25
C ASN A 762 -0.97 14.08 29.24
N SER A 763 -1.88 15.04 29.29
CA SER A 763 -3.18 14.83 29.92
C SER A 763 -3.98 13.88 29.02
N ASP A 764 -3.93 12.57 29.32
CA ASP A 764 -4.79 11.60 28.64
C ASP A 764 -6.25 11.96 28.92
N SER A 765 -6.92 12.48 27.89
CA SER A 765 -8.35 12.80 27.95
C SER A 765 -9.14 11.52 28.25
N PRO A 766 -10.21 11.58 29.09
CA PRO A 766 -10.97 10.40 29.48
C PRO A 766 -11.62 9.72 28.26
N ILE A 767 -11.57 8.39 28.24
CA ILE A 767 -12.21 7.57 27.20
C ILE A 767 -13.62 7.22 27.68
N PHE A 768 -14.61 7.57 26.87
CA PHE A 768 -16.01 7.22 27.10
C PHE A 768 -16.40 6.00 26.26
N GLN A 769 -17.41 5.23 26.70
CA GLN A 769 -17.87 4.04 25.99
C GLN A 769 -19.37 3.83 26.10
N ASP A 770 -19.98 3.25 25.07
CA ASP A 770 -21.38 2.84 25.03
C ASP A 770 -21.58 1.53 24.25
N ARG A 771 -22.63 0.79 24.60
CA ARG A 771 -23.00 -0.49 23.96
C ARG A 771 -24.26 -0.31 23.13
N VAL A 772 -24.13 -0.57 21.84
CA VAL A 772 -25.15 -0.24 20.84
C VAL A 772 -25.61 -1.49 20.11
N LEU A 773 -26.92 -1.66 19.93
CA LEU A 773 -27.51 -2.84 19.27
C LEU A 773 -27.66 -2.68 17.76
N GLN A 774 -27.69 -1.44 17.27
CA GLN A 774 -27.87 -1.10 15.86
C GLN A 774 -26.51 -0.72 15.25
N GLU A 775 -26.39 -0.76 13.92
CA GLU A 775 -25.20 -0.30 13.20
C GLU A 775 -25.11 1.24 13.11
N ARG A 776 -25.66 1.93 14.10
CA ARG A 776 -25.64 3.39 14.25
C ARG A 776 -25.68 3.80 15.73
N ALA A 777 -24.94 4.86 16.07
CA ALA A 777 -24.91 5.45 17.41
C ALA A 777 -25.00 6.97 17.34
N VAL A 778 -25.68 7.59 18.30
CA VAL A 778 -25.66 9.04 18.52
C VAL A 778 -24.87 9.30 19.79
N ILE A 779 -23.71 9.91 19.66
CA ILE A 779 -22.85 10.30 20.77
C ILE A 779 -23.23 11.72 21.16
N SER A 780 -23.62 11.94 22.42
CA SER A 780 -24.08 13.23 22.95
C SER A 780 -23.16 13.78 24.05
N ASN A 781 -23.39 15.03 24.45
CA ASN A 781 -22.63 15.75 25.49
C ASN A 781 -21.15 15.96 25.12
N LEU A 782 -20.89 16.24 23.85
CA LEU A 782 -19.56 16.53 23.33
C LEU A 782 -19.28 18.05 23.38
N ASN A 783 -18.01 18.41 23.44
CA ASN A 783 -17.57 19.81 23.34
C ASN A 783 -17.77 20.30 21.90
N HIS A 784 -18.11 21.59 21.76
CA HIS A 784 -18.33 22.21 20.46
C HIS A 784 -17.03 22.38 19.69
N PHE A 785 -17.12 22.25 18.36
CA PHE A 785 -16.00 22.32 17.42
C PHE A 785 -14.72 21.58 17.85
N THR A 786 -14.87 20.39 18.42
CA THR A 786 -13.78 19.59 18.98
C THR A 786 -13.64 18.27 18.23
N VAL A 787 -12.40 17.82 17.99
CA VAL A 787 -12.13 16.52 17.35
C VAL A 787 -12.24 15.38 18.34
N TYR A 788 -12.97 14.34 17.96
CA TYR A 788 -13.08 13.07 18.69
C TYR A 788 -12.56 11.92 17.84
N ARG A 789 -11.75 11.06 18.45
CA ARG A 789 -11.42 9.73 17.94
C ARG A 789 -12.50 8.77 18.39
N ILE A 790 -13.12 8.04 17.47
CA ILE A 790 -14.21 7.10 17.74
C ILE A 790 -13.76 5.71 17.31
N ASP A 791 -13.62 4.81 18.28
CA ASP A 791 -13.27 3.40 18.11
C ASP A 791 -14.55 2.55 18.17
N ILE A 792 -14.77 1.65 17.20
CA ILE A 792 -15.93 0.76 17.15
C ILE A 792 -15.46 -0.69 17.13
N HIS A 793 -16.06 -1.52 17.99
CA HIS A 793 -15.84 -2.95 18.08
C HIS A 793 -17.15 -3.70 17.85
N ALA A 794 -17.08 -4.88 17.23
CA ALA A 794 -18.18 -5.82 17.13
C ALA A 794 -18.05 -6.92 18.17
N CYS A 795 -19.14 -7.23 18.89
CA CYS A 795 -19.19 -8.29 19.87
C CYS A 795 -20.25 -9.31 19.46
N ASN A 796 -19.89 -10.59 19.50
CA ASN A 796 -20.83 -11.68 19.25
C ASN A 796 -21.39 -12.26 20.56
N HIS A 797 -22.29 -13.23 20.44
CA HIS A 797 -22.91 -13.91 21.58
C HIS A 797 -21.93 -14.61 22.53
N ALA A 798 -20.69 -14.87 22.10
CA ALA A 798 -19.64 -15.49 22.90
C ALA A 798 -18.57 -14.48 23.35
N ALA A 799 -18.80 -13.18 23.19
CA ALA A 799 -17.79 -12.14 23.45
C ALA A 799 -17.27 -12.14 24.89
N ASP A 800 -18.05 -12.63 25.86
CA ASP A 800 -17.60 -12.76 27.26
C ASP A 800 -16.52 -13.86 27.43
N GLU A 801 -16.45 -14.83 26.52
CA GLU A 801 -15.45 -15.90 26.52
C GLU A 801 -14.29 -15.62 25.54
N VAL A 802 -14.59 -15.12 24.34
CA VAL A 802 -13.61 -14.96 23.24
C VAL A 802 -13.14 -13.52 23.01
N GLY A 803 -13.77 -12.54 23.64
CA GLY A 803 -13.53 -11.11 23.42
C GLY A 803 -14.25 -10.53 22.19
N CYS A 804 -14.34 -9.20 22.13
CA CYS A 804 -14.86 -8.48 20.96
C CYS A 804 -13.77 -8.29 19.89
N SER A 805 -14.18 -7.82 18.71
CA SER A 805 -13.25 -7.53 17.61
C SER A 805 -12.19 -6.49 17.98
N PRO A 806 -11.09 -6.40 17.21
CA PRO A 806 -10.26 -5.20 17.19
C PRO A 806 -11.08 -3.96 16.81
N ALA A 807 -10.58 -2.77 17.19
CA ALA A 807 -11.24 -1.50 16.89
C ALA A 807 -11.05 -1.10 15.42
N THR A 808 -12.11 -0.67 14.76
CA THR A 808 -12.02 0.25 13.62
C THR A 808 -12.20 1.67 14.15
N PHE A 809 -11.46 2.65 13.61
CA PHE A 809 -11.49 4.01 14.16
C PHE A 809 -11.73 5.08 13.10
N VAL A 810 -12.38 6.17 13.50
CA VAL A 810 -12.62 7.36 12.68
C VAL A 810 -12.42 8.62 13.51
N PHE A 811 -11.99 9.71 12.88
CA PHE A 811 -11.96 11.03 13.49
C PHE A 811 -13.18 11.84 13.03
N ALA A 812 -13.80 12.56 13.95
CA ALA A 812 -14.97 13.38 13.67
C ALA A 812 -14.93 14.66 14.49
N ARG A 813 -15.32 15.78 13.89
CA ARG A 813 -15.39 17.09 14.57
C ARG A 813 -16.85 17.50 14.75
N THR A 814 -17.22 17.94 15.96
CA THR A 814 -18.56 18.49 16.25
C THR A 814 -18.81 19.83 15.55
N MET A 815 -20.07 20.24 15.41
CA MET A 815 -20.40 21.54 14.82
C MET A 815 -19.91 22.71 15.70
N PRO A 816 -19.68 23.90 15.13
CA PRO A 816 -19.40 25.09 15.92
C PRO A 816 -20.65 25.62 16.62
N GLU A 817 -20.45 26.22 17.79
CA GLU A 817 -21.47 26.92 18.55
C GLU A 817 -21.50 28.41 18.16
N PRO A 818 -22.61 28.98 17.64
CA PRO A 818 -22.62 30.27 16.95
C PRO A 818 -22.12 31.49 17.74
N LYS A 819 -22.17 31.47 19.08
CA LYS A 819 -21.78 32.61 19.95
C LYS A 819 -20.55 32.35 20.81
N SER A 820 -19.92 31.18 20.67
CA SER A 820 -18.76 30.82 21.48
C SER A 820 -17.52 31.66 21.18
N ASP A 821 -17.47 32.26 20.00
CA ASP A 821 -16.33 33.05 19.53
C ASP A 821 -16.51 34.56 19.77
N ASP A 822 -17.63 34.96 20.37
CA ASP A 822 -17.92 36.37 20.67
C ASP A 822 -17.12 36.82 21.90
N ILE A 823 -16.59 38.05 21.85
CA ILE A 823 -15.81 38.63 22.96
C ILE A 823 -16.73 38.89 24.16
N PRO A 824 -16.49 38.28 25.33
CA PRO A 824 -17.32 38.51 26.51
C PRO A 824 -16.97 39.82 27.24
N GLY A 825 -17.99 40.49 27.77
CA GLY A 825 -17.83 41.64 28.68
C GLY A 825 -17.57 42.99 28.03
N ASN A 826 -17.29 44.00 28.87
CA ASN A 826 -17.02 45.37 28.43
C ASN A 826 -15.54 45.57 28.11
N ILE A 827 -15.27 46.36 27.07
CA ILE A 827 -13.91 46.72 26.64
C ILE A 827 -13.44 47.91 27.47
N SER A 828 -12.25 47.82 28.07
CA SER A 828 -11.60 48.92 28.78
C SER A 828 -10.42 49.47 28.00
N TRP A 829 -10.11 50.75 28.21
CA TRP A 829 -9.01 51.43 27.55
C TRP A 829 -8.26 52.37 28.49
N GLU A 830 -6.96 52.50 28.28
CA GLU A 830 -6.08 53.38 29.06
C GLU A 830 -5.17 54.16 28.11
N GLN A 831 -5.07 55.48 28.28
CA GLN A 831 -4.12 56.29 27.50
C GLN A 831 -2.70 56.09 28.04
N VAL A 832 -1.79 55.58 27.22
CA VAL A 832 -0.40 55.29 27.62
C VAL A 832 0.51 56.48 27.38
N ASN A 833 0.37 57.15 26.24
CA ASN A 833 1.16 58.34 25.89
C ASN A 833 0.39 59.27 24.92
N LYS A 834 1.07 60.31 24.38
CA LYS A 834 0.48 61.33 23.49
C LYS A 834 -0.08 60.79 22.15
N SER A 835 0.22 59.54 21.80
CA SER A 835 -0.16 58.94 20.51
C SER A 835 -0.52 57.45 20.61
N ALA A 836 -0.79 56.94 21.82
CA ALA A 836 -1.05 55.53 22.03
C ALA A 836 -2.08 55.25 23.14
N VAL A 837 -2.94 54.27 22.87
CA VAL A 837 -3.98 53.77 23.76
C VAL A 837 -3.81 52.26 23.94
N PHE A 838 -3.96 51.78 25.16
CA PHE A 838 -3.97 50.37 25.49
C PHE A 838 -5.42 49.89 25.62
N LEU A 839 -5.82 48.95 24.76
CA LEU A 839 -7.13 48.32 24.76
C LEU A 839 -7.09 46.96 25.46
N LYS A 840 -8.07 46.67 26.29
CA LYS A 840 -8.18 45.42 27.05
C LYS A 840 -9.60 44.87 27.00
N TRP A 841 -9.72 43.57 26.72
CA TRP A 841 -10.99 42.83 26.75
C TRP A 841 -10.82 41.49 27.47
N ALA A 842 -11.89 40.72 27.64
CA ALA A 842 -11.80 39.35 28.13
C ALA A 842 -11.76 38.38 26.94
N GLU A 843 -10.98 37.31 27.05
CA GLU A 843 -10.94 36.26 26.03
C GLU A 843 -12.18 35.36 26.12
N PRO A 844 -12.76 34.88 25.00
CA PRO A 844 -13.84 33.90 25.05
C PRO A 844 -13.43 32.66 25.83
N ALA A 845 -14.24 32.27 26.83
CA ALA A 845 -13.88 31.21 27.77
C ALA A 845 -13.85 29.81 27.11
N ASN A 846 -14.79 29.55 26.20
CA ASN A 846 -14.89 28.29 25.44
C ASN A 846 -15.03 28.63 23.95
N PRO A 847 -13.94 28.91 23.23
CA PRO A 847 -14.00 29.21 21.80
C PRO A 847 -14.23 27.94 20.98
N ASN A 848 -14.73 28.08 19.74
CA ASN A 848 -14.83 26.98 18.81
C ASN A 848 -13.43 26.54 18.34
N GLY A 849 -12.85 25.59 19.07
CA GLY A 849 -11.47 25.14 18.90
C GLY A 849 -10.50 26.10 19.60
N LEU A 850 -9.83 26.95 18.82
CA LEU A 850 -8.83 27.91 19.31
C LEU A 850 -9.05 29.29 18.70
N ILE A 851 -8.76 30.35 19.46
CA ILE A 851 -8.71 31.72 18.93
C ILE A 851 -7.38 31.94 18.21
N LEU A 852 -7.48 32.38 16.95
CA LEU A 852 -6.31 32.58 16.07
C LEU A 852 -5.82 34.03 16.08
N LYS A 853 -6.76 34.97 15.98
CA LYS A 853 -6.48 36.41 15.90
C LYS A 853 -7.68 37.24 16.35
N TYR A 854 -7.43 38.52 16.61
CA TYR A 854 -8.42 39.57 16.82
C TYR A 854 -8.27 40.62 15.73
N GLU A 855 -9.38 41.26 15.37
CA GLU A 855 -9.38 42.39 14.43
C GLU A 855 -10.09 43.58 15.06
N ILE A 856 -9.42 44.71 15.07
CA ILE A 856 -9.86 45.96 15.68
C ILE A 856 -10.15 46.92 14.54
N LYS A 857 -11.40 47.36 14.41
CA LYS A 857 -11.78 48.41 13.48
C LYS A 857 -12.04 49.68 14.26
N TYR A 858 -11.25 50.72 14.01
CA TYR A 858 -11.38 52.01 14.69
C TYR A 858 -11.44 53.17 13.70
N LYS A 859 -12.21 54.21 14.02
CA LYS A 859 -12.37 55.41 13.20
C LYS A 859 -12.39 56.66 14.07
N GLN A 860 -11.82 57.74 13.56
CA GLN A 860 -12.01 59.07 14.11
C GLN A 860 -13.35 59.63 13.59
N GLU A 861 -14.04 60.47 14.36
CA GLU A 861 -15.42 60.95 14.11
C GLU A 861 -15.70 61.49 12.68
N HIS A 862 -14.64 61.83 11.91
CA HIS A 862 -14.70 62.38 10.55
C HIS A 862 -13.72 61.72 9.54
N LYS A 863 -13.17 60.52 9.82
CA LYS A 863 -12.24 59.80 8.92
C LYS A 863 -12.70 58.35 8.65
N ASP A 864 -12.21 57.78 7.55
CA ASP A 864 -12.40 56.36 7.24
C ASP A 864 -11.79 55.44 8.31
N GLY A 865 -12.39 54.27 8.50
CA GLY A 865 -12.01 53.33 9.56
C GLY A 865 -10.78 52.51 9.21
N THR A 866 -9.79 52.51 10.11
CA THR A 866 -8.60 51.66 10.04
C THR A 866 -8.90 50.30 10.66
N VAL A 867 -8.41 49.22 10.05
CA VAL A 867 -8.48 47.86 10.59
C VAL A 867 -7.08 47.43 11.00
N GLU A 868 -6.91 47.06 12.27
CA GLU A 868 -5.67 46.51 12.82
C GLU A 868 -5.88 45.05 13.21
N CYS A 869 -5.02 44.17 12.71
CA CYS A 869 -5.04 42.75 13.03
C CYS A 869 -4.04 42.42 14.13
N VAL A 870 -4.48 41.64 15.12
CA VAL A 870 -3.69 41.28 16.30
C VAL A 870 -3.66 39.74 16.44
N PRO A 871 -2.49 39.10 16.33
CA PRO A 871 -2.36 37.67 16.57
C PRO A 871 -2.67 37.30 18.03
N TRP A 872 -3.28 36.14 18.26
CA TRP A 872 -3.62 35.66 19.62
C TRP A 872 -2.41 35.70 20.59
N LYS A 873 -1.24 35.23 20.14
CA LYS A 873 0.00 35.22 20.93
C LYS A 873 0.41 36.61 21.43
N THR A 874 0.20 37.65 20.61
CA THR A 874 0.50 39.04 20.98
C THR A 874 -0.47 39.53 22.05
N TYR A 875 -1.75 39.23 21.90
CA TYR A 875 -2.78 39.56 22.87
C TYR A 875 -2.54 38.87 24.21
N HIS A 876 -2.33 37.55 24.20
CA HIS A 876 -2.13 36.73 25.40
C HIS A 876 -0.87 37.14 26.18
N LYS A 877 0.21 37.54 25.49
CA LYS A 877 1.45 38.01 26.13
C LYS A 877 1.27 39.33 26.89
N HIS A 878 0.46 40.25 26.35
CA HIS A 878 0.34 41.60 26.89
C HIS A 878 -0.96 41.84 27.67
N GLY A 879 -1.90 40.89 27.64
CA GLY A 879 -3.23 41.03 28.26
C GLY A 879 -4.06 42.16 27.64
N GLY A 880 -3.79 42.52 26.39
CA GLY A 880 -4.34 43.67 25.68
C GLY A 880 -3.50 44.08 24.46
N VAL A 881 -3.86 45.21 23.83
CA VAL A 881 -3.25 45.70 22.58
C VAL A 881 -2.93 47.18 22.68
N TYR A 882 -1.74 47.57 22.19
CA TYR A 882 -1.33 48.97 22.09
C TYR A 882 -1.62 49.50 20.68
N LEU A 883 -2.65 50.32 20.53
CA LEU A 883 -2.83 51.12 19.33
C LEU A 883 -1.86 52.30 19.39
N LYS A 884 -0.96 52.44 18.40
CA LYS A 884 0.11 53.45 18.37
C LYS A 884 -0.03 54.34 17.14
N ARG A 885 0.51 55.56 17.22
CA ARG A 885 0.47 56.59 16.14
C ARG A 885 -0.93 57.13 15.88
N LEU A 886 -1.70 57.31 16.95
CA LEU A 886 -3.01 57.96 16.90
C LEU A 886 -2.85 59.49 17.08
N GLU A 887 -3.66 60.26 16.37
CA GLU A 887 -3.74 61.73 16.51
C GLU A 887 -4.67 62.10 17.68
N PRO A 888 -4.53 63.29 18.29
CA PRO A 888 -5.50 63.75 19.29
C PRO A 888 -6.92 63.83 18.73
N GLY A 889 -7.91 63.38 19.51
CA GLY A 889 -9.33 63.42 19.13
C GLY A 889 -10.15 62.24 19.65
N ASN A 890 -11.43 62.25 19.28
CA ASN A 890 -12.41 61.21 19.63
C ASN A 890 -12.40 60.07 18.61
N TYR A 891 -12.27 58.84 19.10
CA TYR A 891 -12.28 57.62 18.33
C TYR A 891 -13.42 56.71 18.76
N SER A 892 -13.96 55.97 17.79
CA SER A 892 -14.86 54.85 18.03
C SER A 892 -14.20 53.57 17.51
N ALA A 893 -14.29 52.49 18.27
CA ALA A 893 -13.73 51.18 17.89
C ALA A 893 -14.71 50.04 18.12
N THR A 894 -14.50 48.96 17.36
CA THR A 894 -15.17 47.67 17.51
C THR A 894 -14.15 46.56 17.28
N ILE A 895 -14.33 45.42 17.94
CA ILE A 895 -13.39 44.31 17.94
C ILE A 895 -14.15 43.04 17.58
N ARG A 896 -13.52 42.15 16.80
CA ARG A 896 -13.99 40.77 16.61
C ARG A 896 -12.86 39.78 16.88
N ALA A 897 -13.21 38.59 17.36
CA ALA A 897 -12.29 37.45 17.44
C ALA A 897 -12.52 36.51 16.25
N THR A 898 -11.47 35.85 15.77
CA THR A 898 -11.55 34.80 14.76
C THR A 898 -11.03 33.49 15.37
N SER A 899 -11.90 32.49 15.44
CA SER A 899 -11.60 31.12 15.89
C SER A 899 -11.23 30.21 14.72
N LEU A 900 -10.89 28.94 15.01
CA LEU A 900 -10.76 27.90 13.97
C LEU A 900 -12.07 27.69 13.19
N ALA A 901 -13.23 27.93 13.81
CA ALA A 901 -14.54 27.79 13.15
C ALA A 901 -14.99 29.04 12.38
N GLY A 902 -14.22 30.13 12.41
CA GLY A 902 -14.52 31.34 11.63
C GLY A 902 -14.54 32.63 12.45
N ASN A 903 -15.15 33.65 11.86
CA ASN A 903 -15.24 34.98 12.46
C ASN A 903 -16.40 35.04 13.46
N GLY A 904 -16.10 35.43 14.71
CA GLY A 904 -17.11 35.82 15.68
C GLY A 904 -17.77 37.17 15.35
N SER A 905 -18.75 37.55 16.17
CA SER A 905 -19.48 38.79 16.02
C SER A 905 -18.61 40.00 16.38
N TRP A 906 -18.89 41.13 15.72
CA TRP A 906 -18.33 42.42 16.13
C TRP A 906 -18.95 42.87 17.45
N THR A 907 -18.12 43.40 18.35
CA THR A 907 -18.61 44.07 19.56
C THR A 907 -19.34 45.37 19.23
N GLY A 908 -20.15 45.88 20.16
CA GLY A 908 -20.70 47.22 20.06
C GLY A 908 -19.58 48.28 19.93
N TRP A 909 -19.88 49.37 19.22
CA TRP A 909 -18.94 50.50 19.13
C TRP A 909 -18.74 51.09 20.52
N PHE A 910 -17.48 51.24 20.93
CA PHE A 910 -17.09 51.94 22.16
C PHE A 910 -16.20 53.13 21.82
N GLU A 911 -16.27 54.17 22.65
CA GLU A 911 -15.57 55.43 22.41
C GLU A 911 -14.36 55.58 23.34
N PHE A 912 -13.27 56.11 22.78
CA PHE A 912 -12.08 56.50 23.51
C PHE A 912 -11.51 57.79 22.94
N TYR A 913 -10.76 58.53 23.74
CA TYR A 913 -10.21 59.82 23.34
C TYR A 913 -8.72 59.93 23.69
N ILE A 914 -8.00 60.71 22.89
CA ILE A 914 -6.60 61.05 23.16
C ILE A 914 -6.53 62.52 23.52
N ILE A 915 -6.16 62.80 24.77
CA ILE A 915 -6.00 64.16 25.27
C ILE A 915 -4.67 64.73 24.74
N GLU A 916 -4.74 65.92 24.16
CA GLU A 916 -3.58 66.75 23.89
C GLU A 916 -3.11 67.38 25.22
N PRO A 917 -1.88 67.12 25.70
CA PRO A 917 -1.41 67.76 26.92
C PRO A 917 -1.29 69.25 26.69
N ILE A 918 -1.89 70.05 27.58
CA ILE A 918 -1.69 71.49 27.66
C ILE A 918 -0.18 71.73 27.72
N ASP A 919 0.33 72.52 26.78
CA ASP A 919 1.75 72.85 26.69
C ASP A 919 2.17 73.58 27.99
N ASP A 920 2.83 72.86 28.90
CA ASP A 920 3.42 73.37 30.15
C ASP A 920 4.61 74.33 29.88
N ARG A 921 4.60 75.05 28.76
CA ARG A 921 5.51 76.18 28.48
C ARG A 921 5.22 77.42 29.33
N HIS A 922 4.23 77.37 30.22
CA HIS A 922 3.95 78.45 31.17
C HIS A 922 4.66 78.26 32.52
N GLY A 923 5.20 77.07 32.81
CA GLY A 923 5.98 76.83 34.05
C GLY A 923 7.36 77.49 34.02
N ASP A 924 8.11 77.32 32.93
CA ASP A 924 9.47 77.86 32.80
C ASP A 924 9.49 79.38 32.62
N PHE A 925 8.46 79.96 31.98
CA PHE A 925 8.35 81.41 31.81
C PHE A 925 8.07 82.13 33.14
N VAL A 926 7.28 81.52 34.05
CA VAL A 926 6.97 82.08 35.38
C VAL A 926 8.18 81.96 36.32
N VAL A 927 8.96 80.89 36.24
CA VAL A 927 10.23 80.76 37.01
C VAL A 927 11.27 81.78 36.53
N LEU A 928 11.37 82.05 35.23
CA LEU A 928 12.24 83.11 34.68
C LEU A 928 11.77 84.52 35.05
N LEU A 929 10.45 84.78 35.06
CA LEU A 929 9.90 86.10 35.41
C LEU A 929 9.99 86.41 36.91
N THR A 930 9.97 85.39 37.77
CA THR A 930 10.05 85.53 39.24
C THR A 930 11.48 85.49 39.78
N SER A 931 12.41 84.78 39.14
CA SER A 931 13.81 84.69 39.58
C SER A 931 14.68 85.89 39.16
N MET A 932 14.42 86.49 37.99
CA MET A 932 15.21 87.63 37.48
C MET A 932 15.17 88.89 38.37
N PRO A 933 14.02 89.33 38.91
CA PRO A 933 13.97 90.48 39.83
C PRO A 933 14.69 90.21 41.15
N ALA A 934 14.62 88.98 41.67
CA ALA A 934 15.26 88.59 42.93
C ALA A 934 16.79 88.56 42.80
N VAL A 935 17.32 88.05 41.68
CA VAL A 935 18.76 88.07 41.38
C VAL A 935 19.27 89.49 41.18
N LEU A 936 18.51 90.34 40.46
CA LEU A 936 18.87 91.74 40.26
C LEU A 936 18.93 92.52 41.59
N PHE A 937 17.98 92.28 42.50
CA PHE A 937 17.96 92.89 43.82
C PHE A 937 19.17 92.48 44.68
N MET A 938 19.57 91.20 44.63
CA MET A 938 20.77 90.71 45.32
C MET A 938 22.06 91.30 44.76
N VAL A 939 22.16 91.51 43.44
CA VAL A 939 23.31 92.18 42.81
C VAL A 939 23.38 93.66 43.19
N ILE A 940 22.24 94.36 43.25
CA ILE A 940 22.19 95.77 43.69
C ILE A 940 22.57 95.89 45.17
N LEU A 941 22.10 94.98 46.04
CA LEU A 941 22.50 94.93 47.44
C LEU A 941 24.00 94.67 47.59
N PHE A 942 24.55 93.73 46.81
CA PHE A 942 25.99 93.44 46.83
C PHE A 942 26.81 94.65 46.35
N LEU A 943 26.41 95.31 45.26
CA LEU A 943 27.05 96.54 44.78
C LEU A 943 26.94 97.69 45.79
N GLY A 944 25.80 97.82 46.48
CA GLY A 944 25.60 98.78 47.56
C GLY A 944 26.51 98.52 48.76
N VAL A 945 26.69 97.27 49.16
CA VAL A 945 27.63 96.87 50.23
C VAL A 945 29.08 97.11 49.80
N VAL A 946 29.45 96.79 48.56
CA VAL A 946 30.80 97.03 48.03
C VAL A 946 31.10 98.54 47.96
N LEU A 947 30.16 99.37 47.51
CA LEU A 947 30.29 100.84 47.52
C LEU A 947 30.36 101.42 48.93
N PHE A 948 29.59 100.89 49.87
CA PHE A 948 29.64 101.29 51.29
C PHE A 948 30.99 100.93 51.93
N VAL A 949 31.54 99.76 51.63
CA VAL A 949 32.87 99.35 52.11
C VAL A 949 33.99 100.15 51.43
N TYR A 950 33.84 100.51 50.15
CA TYR A 950 34.81 101.33 49.41
C TYR A 950 34.85 102.78 49.92
N ASN A 951 33.70 103.38 50.26
CA ASN A 951 33.64 104.75 50.80
C ASN A 951 34.02 104.86 52.29
N LYS A 952 34.11 103.75 53.03
CA LYS A 952 34.57 103.75 54.44
C LYS A 952 36.10 103.62 54.59
N LYS A 953 36.83 103.42 53.48
CA LYS A 953 38.29 103.24 53.45
C LYS A 953 39.06 104.37 52.74
N ARG A 954 38.42 105.52 52.55
CA ARG A 954 39.04 106.75 52.02
C ARG A 954 38.94 107.89 53.02
#